data_AF-A0A5M6DF76-F1
#
_entry.id   AF-A0A5M6DF76-F1
#
_cell.length_a   1.000
_cell.length_b   1.000
_cell.length_c   1.000
_cell.angle_alpha   90.00
_cell.angle_beta   90.00
_cell.angle_gamma   90.00
#
_symmetry.space_group_name_H-M   'P 1'
#
loop_
_entity.id
_entity.type
_entity.pdbx_description
1 polymer ?
#
loop_
_entity_poly.entity_id
_entity_poly.type
_entity_poly.pdbx_seq_one_letter_code
_entity_poly.pdbx_strand_id
1 'polypeptide(L)'
;MSRKSKSPSDAARKPAAKKTRNDVGDTRDDRTPEQRRAEKIRTSGQRETVEAFVVAFVLALLFRAFVAEAFVIPTGSMAPTLMGAHKDLTCQQCGHEFQVGASKERRGPVQNDTVVGGVCPNCRYVNPLDLAGNSNHATFNGDRILVSKFAYTLSQPERWDVIVFKFPGNPKQNYIKRLVGLPNETLTIQYGDVYVRPTGESGQGEILRKPADKVLAMRHHVYDTKEQSQTLIKSDFPSRIQPWRPGATSPPEDSWQIQRGPDGLVATVEAADATQPEWIRYFHHWPDASQWRAAAAGQSLSSVDPYSSRLVTDFYAYDCYVTVPSREVYLRAPSNARMASSTGFEAAYRSGASLDQFGSSLRFGDRGVGDEGLHWVGDLTTECDVELSEDCKELIFEIVEAGVLYQCHLDATDGTAKLMILDGAQELPFQGADGEPIRSVTAQTAVRAGQSHHIRYSNCDDQLLLWIDDDLVTFDTATTFDARSFRSEDENVPHYDPGVHPLDASPFGLAVRGGTATVRRVVIHRDKYYCATNNSSFGIYDYDMNELWALTERNVSFQDIQTVLATPDLWDDFPLWQTRRKVSFELHEDQFFPMGDNSPESLDARCWAGTKRIARLPERFRDQAYAFADASYVPRDLLVGKALVVFWPHPWNEPVPFYPNFSRFRLIR
;
A
#
# COMPACT_ATOMS: atom_id res chain seq x y z
N MET A 1 -28.39 -75.24 -65.19
CA MET A 1 -29.54 -76.05 -64.74
C MET A 1 -30.56 -75.08 -64.14
N SER A 2 -31.55 -74.64 -64.93
CA SER A 2 -32.94 -75.17 -64.95
C SER A 2 -33.71 -74.81 -63.67
N ARG A 3 -34.87 -74.15 -63.64
CA ARG A 3 -35.81 -73.63 -64.66
C ARG A 3 -36.84 -72.74 -63.91
N LYS A 4 -37.17 -71.57 -64.50
CA LYS A 4 -38.50 -70.91 -64.71
C LYS A 4 -39.64 -71.16 -63.68
N SER A 5 -40.43 -70.14 -63.29
CA SER A 5 -41.47 -69.48 -64.12
C SER A 5 -42.20 -68.39 -63.31
N LYS A 6 -42.36 -67.16 -63.84
CA LYS A 6 -43.54 -66.49 -64.48
C LYS A 6 -44.74 -66.13 -63.57
N SER A 7 -45.22 -64.89 -63.79
CA SER A 7 -46.37 -64.13 -63.22
C SER A 7 -47.74 -64.62 -63.78
N PRO A 8 -48.94 -63.99 -63.62
CA PRO A 8 -49.32 -62.64 -63.10
C PRO A 8 -50.63 -62.55 -62.26
N SER A 9 -50.97 -61.30 -61.87
CA SER A 9 -52.27 -60.68 -61.53
C SER A 9 -53.50 -61.53 -61.16
N ASP A 10 -54.15 -61.21 -60.04
CA ASP A 10 -55.60 -60.99 -60.03
C ASP A 10 -56.08 -60.18 -58.81
N ALA A 11 -56.94 -59.21 -59.09
CA ALA A 11 -57.67 -58.43 -58.11
C ALA A 11 -58.98 -59.13 -57.75
N ALA A 12 -59.30 -59.27 -56.46
CA ALA A 12 -60.62 -58.98 -55.88
C ALA A 12 -60.80 -59.57 -54.46
N ARG A 13 -61.65 -58.86 -53.70
CA ARG A 13 -62.39 -59.24 -52.48
C ARG A 13 -61.73 -59.07 -51.11
N LYS A 14 -62.08 -57.93 -50.51
CA LYS A 14 -62.16 -57.66 -49.07
C LYS A 14 -62.91 -58.77 -48.30
N PRO A 15 -62.54 -58.98 -47.03
CA PRO A 15 -63.53 -59.13 -45.96
C PRO A 15 -63.42 -57.96 -44.97
N ALA A 16 -64.57 -57.40 -44.64
CA ALA A 16 -64.73 -56.40 -43.59
C ALA A 16 -64.60 -57.07 -42.20
N ALA A 17 -63.81 -56.49 -41.30
CA ALA A 17 -63.93 -56.74 -39.87
C ALA A 17 -63.40 -55.55 -39.04
N LYS A 18 -64.33 -54.97 -38.27
CA LYS A 18 -64.21 -54.15 -37.04
C LYS A 18 -63.25 -52.94 -37.06
N LYS A 19 -63.85 -51.75 -37.22
CA LYS A 19 -63.33 -50.49 -36.66
C LYS A 19 -63.50 -50.51 -35.14
N THR A 20 -62.40 -50.56 -34.40
CA THR A 20 -62.34 -50.18 -32.98
C THR A 20 -62.35 -48.66 -32.90
N ARG A 21 -63.48 -48.10 -32.42
CA ARG A 21 -63.55 -46.74 -31.88
C ARG A 21 -62.79 -46.78 -30.56
N ASN A 22 -61.59 -46.20 -30.50
CA ASN A 22 -60.98 -45.87 -29.21
C ASN A 22 -61.65 -44.60 -28.70
N ASP A 23 -62.40 -44.80 -27.64
CA ASP A 23 -63.01 -43.79 -26.78
C ASP A 23 -61.92 -42.89 -26.20
N VAL A 24 -62.08 -41.58 -26.32
CA VAL A 24 -61.21 -40.60 -25.66
C VAL A 24 -61.55 -40.66 -24.18
N GLY A 25 -60.70 -41.34 -23.40
CA GLY A 25 -60.78 -41.34 -21.95
C GLY A 25 -60.58 -39.92 -21.42
N ASP A 26 -61.67 -39.31 -20.99
CA ASP A 26 -61.70 -38.18 -20.07
C ASP A 26 -60.99 -38.61 -18.77
N THR A 27 -59.71 -38.27 -18.63
CA THR A 27 -58.98 -38.42 -17.36
C THR A 27 -59.57 -37.42 -16.37
N ARG A 28 -60.66 -37.83 -15.72
CA ARG A 28 -61.24 -37.10 -14.60
C ARG A 28 -60.21 -37.04 -13.48
N ASP A 29 -59.68 -35.86 -13.29
CA ASP A 29 -58.95 -35.45 -12.09
C ASP A 29 -59.77 -35.88 -10.84
N ASP A 30 -59.25 -36.83 -10.08
CA ASP A 30 -59.87 -37.50 -8.93
C ASP A 30 -59.53 -36.83 -7.59
N ARG A 31 -58.84 -35.68 -7.62
CA ARG A 31 -58.51 -34.88 -6.42
C ARG A 31 -59.74 -34.18 -5.86
N THR A 32 -59.88 -34.14 -4.53
CA THR A 32 -60.95 -33.39 -3.84
C THR A 32 -60.84 -31.88 -4.11
N PRO A 33 -61.92 -31.09 -3.98
CA PRO A 33 -61.87 -29.63 -4.18
C PRO A 33 -60.80 -28.94 -3.33
N GLU A 34 -60.55 -29.43 -2.12
CA GLU A 34 -59.52 -28.95 -1.20
C GLU A 34 -58.10 -29.31 -1.69
N GLN A 35 -57.89 -30.53 -2.18
CA GLN A 35 -56.61 -30.95 -2.78
C GLN A 35 -56.29 -30.15 -4.05
N ARG A 36 -57.29 -29.89 -4.91
CA ARG A 36 -57.11 -29.03 -6.09
C ARG A 36 -56.78 -27.59 -5.71
N ARG A 37 -57.38 -27.06 -4.63
CA ARG A 37 -57.09 -25.72 -4.11
C ARG A 37 -55.69 -25.64 -3.52
N ALA A 38 -55.28 -26.63 -2.74
CA ALA A 38 -53.94 -26.71 -2.15
C ALA A 38 -52.85 -26.85 -3.23
N GLU A 39 -53.06 -27.66 -4.26
CA GLU A 39 -52.12 -27.78 -5.37
C GLU A 39 -52.07 -26.50 -6.20
N LYS A 40 -53.21 -25.86 -6.47
CA LYS A 40 -53.24 -24.57 -7.17
C LYS A 40 -52.50 -23.47 -6.38
N ILE A 41 -52.62 -23.45 -5.04
CA ILE A 41 -51.87 -22.55 -4.15
C ILE A 41 -50.37 -22.89 -4.14
N ARG A 42 -50.00 -24.18 -4.13
CA ARG A 42 -48.59 -24.61 -4.16
C ARG A 42 -47.94 -24.27 -5.50
N THR A 43 -48.63 -24.53 -6.62
CA THR A 43 -48.14 -24.23 -7.97
C THR A 43 -48.10 -22.72 -8.21
N SER A 44 -49.04 -21.92 -7.68
CA SER A 44 -48.96 -20.46 -7.74
C SER A 44 -47.81 -19.91 -6.89
N GLY A 45 -47.63 -20.41 -5.66
CA GLY A 45 -46.51 -20.00 -4.80
C GLY A 45 -45.14 -20.41 -5.35
N GLN A 46 -45.02 -21.61 -5.94
CA GLN A 46 -43.82 -22.05 -6.65
C GLN A 46 -43.56 -21.21 -7.90
N ARG A 47 -44.61 -20.85 -8.65
CA ARG A 47 -44.49 -19.97 -9.81
C ARG A 47 -44.07 -18.55 -9.42
N GLU A 48 -44.66 -17.96 -8.39
CA GLU A 48 -44.26 -16.66 -7.85
C GLU A 48 -42.81 -16.66 -7.37
N THR A 49 -42.39 -17.74 -6.70
CA THR A 49 -40.99 -17.92 -6.28
C THR A 49 -40.05 -17.98 -7.49
N VAL A 50 -40.39 -18.78 -8.51
CA VAL A 50 -39.61 -18.89 -9.75
C VAL A 50 -39.58 -17.57 -10.51
N GLU A 51 -40.71 -16.87 -10.65
CA GLU A 51 -40.80 -15.55 -11.28
C GLU A 51 -39.93 -14.53 -10.52
N ALA A 52 -39.96 -14.50 -9.19
CA ALA A 52 -39.10 -13.66 -8.38
C ALA A 52 -37.60 -13.97 -8.59
N PHE A 53 -37.22 -15.25 -8.64
CA PHE A 53 -35.83 -15.65 -8.94
C PHE A 53 -35.40 -15.26 -10.35
N VAL A 54 -36.28 -15.42 -11.35
CA VAL A 54 -35.98 -15.01 -12.73
C VAL A 54 -35.84 -13.50 -12.84
N VAL A 55 -36.75 -12.73 -12.23
CA VAL A 55 -36.66 -11.26 -12.19
C VAL A 55 -35.39 -10.82 -11.47
N ALA A 56 -35.08 -11.39 -10.30
CA ALA A 56 -33.85 -11.09 -9.57
C ALA A 56 -32.60 -11.44 -10.40
N PHE A 57 -32.59 -12.58 -11.10
CA PHE A 57 -31.48 -12.98 -11.96
C PHE A 57 -31.31 -12.05 -13.16
N VAL A 58 -32.40 -11.67 -13.84
CA VAL A 58 -32.37 -10.71 -14.95
C VAL A 58 -31.91 -9.34 -14.46
N LEU A 59 -32.43 -8.85 -13.34
CA LEU A 59 -31.98 -7.59 -12.73
C LEU A 59 -30.50 -7.66 -12.34
N ALA A 60 -30.03 -8.77 -11.78
CA ALA A 60 -28.61 -8.97 -11.47
C ALA A 60 -27.74 -8.97 -12.73
N LEU A 61 -28.20 -9.58 -13.83
CA LEU A 61 -27.52 -9.54 -15.12
C LEU A 61 -27.50 -8.13 -15.72
N LEU A 62 -28.61 -7.39 -15.65
CA LEU A 62 -28.67 -6.00 -16.11
C LEU A 62 -27.77 -5.09 -15.25
N PHE A 63 -27.81 -5.25 -13.93
CA PHE A 63 -26.93 -4.55 -13.01
C PHE A 63 -25.46 -4.84 -13.33
N ARG A 64 -25.11 -6.11 -13.58
CA ARG A 64 -23.74 -6.51 -13.96
C ARG A 64 -23.33 -6.00 -15.34
N ALA A 65 -24.24 -6.03 -16.30
CA ALA A 65 -23.96 -5.62 -17.68
C ALA A 65 -23.73 -4.11 -17.77
N PHE A 66 -24.57 -3.32 -17.07
CA PHE A 66 -24.62 -1.88 -17.24
C PHE A 66 -24.03 -1.12 -16.05
N VAL A 67 -24.37 -1.46 -14.81
CA VAL A 67 -24.06 -0.61 -13.64
C VAL A 67 -22.68 -0.89 -13.08
N ALA A 68 -22.39 -2.16 -12.75
CA ALA A 68 -21.21 -2.51 -11.97
C ALA A 68 -20.51 -3.77 -12.49
N GLU A 69 -19.18 -3.71 -12.61
CA GLU A 69 -18.36 -4.86 -13.00
C GLU A 69 -17.39 -5.27 -11.89
N ALA A 70 -17.28 -6.57 -11.71
CA ALA A 70 -16.38 -7.17 -10.74
C ALA A 70 -15.05 -7.52 -11.42
N PHE A 71 -13.95 -7.03 -10.88
CA PHE A 71 -12.59 -7.37 -11.32
C PHE A 71 -11.82 -8.07 -10.21
N VAL A 72 -10.88 -8.93 -10.60
CA VAL A 72 -9.83 -9.47 -9.71
C VAL A 72 -8.56 -8.70 -10.03
N ILE A 73 -7.82 -8.27 -9.01
CA ILE A 73 -6.57 -7.52 -9.16
C ILE A 73 -5.40 -8.50 -9.27
N PRO A 74 -4.81 -8.72 -10.46
CA PRO A 74 -3.79 -9.75 -10.61
C PRO A 74 -2.40 -9.31 -10.12
N THR A 75 -2.12 -8.00 -10.13
CA THR A 75 -0.79 -7.43 -9.84
C THR A 75 -0.83 -6.46 -8.67
N GLY A 76 0.27 -6.38 -7.92
CA GLY A 76 0.38 -5.61 -6.68
C GLY A 76 0.52 -4.11 -6.83
N SER A 77 0.22 -3.58 -8.01
CA SER A 77 0.60 -2.22 -8.35
C SER A 77 -0.11 -1.10 -7.58
N MET A 78 -1.17 -1.45 -6.86
CA MET A 78 -2.01 -0.56 -6.07
C MET A 78 -1.96 -0.90 -4.58
N ALA A 79 -1.02 -1.75 -4.13
CA ALA A 79 -0.89 -2.08 -2.72
C ALA A 79 -0.35 -0.85 -1.93
N PRO A 80 -0.83 -0.59 -0.69
CA PRO A 80 -1.78 -1.39 0.09
C PRO A 80 -3.26 -1.13 -0.24
N THR A 81 -3.59 -0.12 -1.05
CA THR A 81 -4.98 0.24 -1.40
C THR A 81 -5.74 -0.95 -1.96
N LEU A 82 -5.14 -1.68 -2.90
CA LEU A 82 -5.65 -2.90 -3.53
C LEU A 82 -4.54 -3.94 -3.65
N MET A 83 -4.75 -5.10 -3.04
CA MET A 83 -3.77 -6.18 -3.09
C MET A 83 -3.86 -6.94 -4.41
N GLY A 84 -2.72 -7.09 -5.08
CA GLY A 84 -2.57 -7.99 -6.23
C GLY A 84 -2.41 -9.43 -5.79
N ALA A 85 -1.86 -10.30 -6.64
CA ALA A 85 -1.44 -11.61 -6.16
C ALA A 85 -0.42 -11.45 -5.02
N HIS A 86 -0.73 -12.03 -3.86
CA HIS A 86 0.01 -11.82 -2.61
C HIS A 86 0.01 -13.08 -1.74
N LYS A 87 0.84 -13.06 -0.70
CA LYS A 87 0.84 -14.01 0.41
C LYS A 87 0.71 -13.24 1.72
N ASP A 88 0.08 -13.90 2.68
CA ASP A 88 -0.24 -13.35 4.00
C ASP A 88 0.75 -13.90 5.03
N LEU A 89 1.45 -13.02 5.75
CA LEU A 89 2.45 -13.41 6.75
C LEU A 89 2.14 -12.79 8.12
N THR A 90 2.35 -13.58 9.16
CA THR A 90 2.49 -13.09 10.54
C THR A 90 3.96 -13.18 10.92
N CYS A 91 4.55 -12.07 11.34
CA CYS A 91 5.96 -12.04 11.70
C CYS A 91 6.24 -12.94 12.91
N GLN A 92 7.14 -13.91 12.75
CA GLN A 92 7.50 -14.87 13.80
C GLN A 92 8.19 -14.24 15.02
N GLN A 93 8.76 -13.05 14.84
CA GLN A 93 9.46 -12.32 15.91
C GLN A 93 8.58 -11.32 16.67
N CYS A 94 7.84 -10.45 15.98
CA CYS A 94 7.07 -9.37 16.63
C CYS A 94 5.54 -9.53 16.53
N GLY A 95 5.04 -10.52 15.80
CA GLY A 95 3.60 -10.74 15.61
C GLY A 95 2.93 -9.85 14.55
N HIS A 96 3.63 -8.85 13.99
CA HIS A 96 3.07 -7.97 12.95
C HIS A 96 2.54 -8.76 11.76
N GLU A 97 1.31 -8.49 11.35
CA GLU A 97 0.68 -9.08 10.16
C GLU A 97 0.92 -8.20 8.93
N PHE A 98 1.45 -8.78 7.85
CA PHE A 98 1.79 -8.05 6.63
C PHE A 98 1.71 -8.91 5.38
N GLN A 99 1.39 -8.27 4.25
CA GLN A 99 1.36 -8.91 2.94
C GLN A 99 2.69 -8.77 2.22
N VAL A 100 3.03 -9.78 1.42
CA VAL A 100 4.08 -9.67 0.40
C VAL A 100 3.55 -9.97 -0.99
N GLY A 101 4.08 -9.30 -2.00
CA GLY A 101 3.72 -9.52 -3.40
C GLY A 101 4.12 -10.91 -3.89
N ALA A 102 3.26 -11.51 -4.71
CA ALA A 102 3.46 -12.80 -5.33
C ALA A 102 3.05 -12.81 -6.82
N SER A 103 2.93 -11.63 -7.44
CA SER A 103 2.57 -11.52 -8.85
C SER A 103 3.57 -12.23 -9.77
N LYS A 104 4.85 -12.32 -9.38
CA LYS A 104 5.88 -13.12 -10.08
C LYS A 104 5.47 -14.58 -10.28
N GLU A 105 4.77 -15.16 -9.32
CA GLU A 105 4.28 -16.54 -9.43
C GLU A 105 3.16 -16.69 -10.48
N ARG A 106 2.54 -15.57 -10.87
CA ARG A 106 1.39 -15.51 -11.80
C ARG A 106 1.72 -14.90 -13.17
N ARG A 107 2.96 -14.49 -13.43
CA ARG A 107 3.36 -13.79 -14.69
C ARG A 107 3.24 -14.63 -15.97
N GLY A 108 3.08 -15.95 -15.89
CA GLY A 108 3.04 -16.83 -17.06
C GLY A 108 2.25 -18.13 -16.86
N PRO A 109 2.21 -19.02 -17.87
CA PRO A 109 1.49 -20.30 -17.78
C PRO A 109 2.11 -21.29 -16.78
N VAL A 110 3.37 -21.03 -16.40
CA VAL A 110 4.14 -21.78 -15.40
C VAL A 110 4.80 -20.79 -14.45
N GLN A 111 4.85 -21.14 -13.17
CA GLN A 111 5.50 -20.39 -12.10
C GLN A 111 7.02 -20.62 -12.15
N ASN A 112 7.80 -19.66 -12.64
CA ASN A 112 9.26 -19.78 -12.75
C ASN A 112 10.03 -19.39 -11.49
N ASP A 113 9.45 -18.48 -10.70
CA ASP A 113 9.99 -18.04 -9.41
C ASP A 113 8.95 -18.35 -8.33
N THR A 114 9.42 -18.69 -7.13
CA THR A 114 8.60 -18.92 -5.94
C THR A 114 8.99 -17.93 -4.87
N VAL A 115 7.99 -17.27 -4.28
CA VAL A 115 8.15 -16.46 -3.09
C VAL A 115 8.26 -17.39 -1.89
N VAL A 116 9.41 -17.33 -1.21
CA VAL A 116 9.78 -18.19 -0.09
C VAL A 116 9.90 -17.44 1.23
N GLY A 117 9.82 -16.11 1.22
CA GLY A 117 9.86 -15.30 2.43
C GLY A 117 9.43 -13.85 2.24
N GLY A 118 9.37 -13.12 3.34
CA GLY A 118 9.02 -11.70 3.36
C GLY A 118 9.70 -10.95 4.50
N VAL A 119 10.11 -9.70 4.24
CA VAL A 119 10.72 -8.85 5.26
C VAL A 119 9.64 -8.10 6.04
N CYS A 120 9.60 -8.29 7.37
CA CYS A 120 8.64 -7.60 8.23
C CYS A 120 8.85 -6.07 8.17
N PRO A 121 7.81 -5.25 7.95
CA PRO A 121 7.96 -3.80 7.95
C PRO A 121 8.31 -3.26 9.34
N ASN A 122 7.78 -3.87 10.40
CA ASN A 122 7.96 -3.40 11.76
C ASN A 122 9.36 -3.73 12.33
N CYS A 123 9.65 -5.02 12.56
CA CYS A 123 10.92 -5.44 13.18
C CYS A 123 12.03 -5.80 12.19
N ARG A 124 11.76 -5.82 10.87
CA ARG A 124 12.75 -6.11 9.81
C ARG A 124 13.27 -7.55 9.78
N TYR A 125 12.68 -8.45 10.57
CA TYR A 125 12.97 -9.88 10.50
C TYR A 125 12.54 -10.46 9.15
N VAL A 126 13.40 -11.29 8.55
CA VAL A 126 13.11 -12.02 7.31
C VAL A 126 12.34 -13.30 7.67
N ASN A 127 11.06 -13.34 7.33
CA ASN A 127 10.17 -14.43 7.67
C ASN A 127 10.17 -15.50 6.58
N PRO A 128 10.63 -16.74 6.85
CA PRO A 128 10.50 -17.84 5.90
C PRO A 128 9.05 -18.32 5.81
N LEU A 129 8.63 -18.72 4.61
CA LEU A 129 7.32 -19.27 4.34
C LEU A 129 7.31 -20.79 4.46
N ASP A 130 6.36 -21.30 5.23
CA ASP A 130 5.97 -22.70 5.22
C ASP A 130 4.94 -22.98 4.09
N LEU A 131 5.43 -23.27 2.89
CA LEU A 131 4.62 -23.56 1.70
C LEU A 131 3.93 -24.93 1.73
N ALA A 132 4.39 -25.85 2.58
CA ALA A 132 3.87 -27.22 2.68
C ALA A 132 2.86 -27.37 3.85
N GLY A 133 3.13 -26.74 4.99
CA GLY A 133 2.35 -26.89 6.22
C GLY A 133 1.38 -25.76 6.52
N ASN A 134 1.49 -24.59 5.86
CA ASN A 134 0.61 -23.45 6.10
C ASN A 134 -0.09 -22.99 4.81
N SER A 135 -1.41 -23.17 4.76
CA SER A 135 -2.23 -22.75 3.62
C SER A 135 -2.28 -21.22 3.43
N ASN A 136 -2.06 -20.43 4.48
CA ASN A 136 -2.03 -18.96 4.37
C ASN A 136 -0.79 -18.46 3.62
N HIS A 137 0.24 -19.30 3.49
CA HIS A 137 1.43 -19.02 2.69
C HIS A 137 1.28 -19.41 1.22
N ALA A 138 0.10 -19.89 0.80
CA ALA A 138 -0.23 -20.07 -0.60
C ALA A 138 -0.46 -18.71 -1.28
N THR A 139 -0.29 -18.67 -2.61
CA THR A 139 -0.48 -17.41 -3.36
C THR A 139 -1.94 -17.15 -3.67
N PHE A 140 -2.45 -16.04 -3.14
CA PHE A 140 -3.74 -15.50 -3.48
C PHE A 140 -3.70 -14.81 -4.83
N ASN A 141 -4.84 -14.78 -5.53
CA ASN A 141 -4.94 -14.14 -6.85
C ASN A 141 -5.22 -12.63 -6.77
N GLY A 142 -5.29 -12.08 -5.55
CA GLY A 142 -5.56 -10.67 -5.26
C GLY A 142 -7.00 -10.34 -4.91
N ASP A 143 -7.19 -9.08 -4.55
CA ASP A 143 -8.46 -8.51 -4.12
C ASP A 143 -9.48 -8.53 -5.27
N ARG A 144 -10.76 -8.53 -4.90
CA ARG A 144 -11.87 -8.36 -5.85
C ARG A 144 -12.50 -7.01 -5.63
N ILE A 145 -12.69 -6.27 -6.71
CA ILE A 145 -13.26 -4.92 -6.65
C ILE A 145 -14.53 -4.81 -7.47
N LEU A 146 -15.45 -3.97 -7.01
CA LEU A 146 -16.61 -3.55 -7.78
C LEU A 146 -16.35 -2.16 -8.38
N VAL A 147 -16.57 -2.04 -9.68
CA VAL A 147 -16.32 -0.84 -10.47
C VAL A 147 -17.62 -0.29 -11.01
N SER A 148 -17.86 1.01 -10.82
CA SER A 148 -18.98 1.72 -11.45
C SER A 148 -18.61 2.16 -12.86
N LYS A 149 -19.33 1.65 -13.86
CA LYS A 149 -19.10 1.99 -15.27
C LYS A 149 -19.63 3.36 -15.67
N PHE A 150 -20.62 3.87 -14.93
CA PHE A 150 -21.28 5.13 -15.26
C PHE A 150 -20.73 6.33 -14.49
N ALA A 151 -19.86 6.12 -13.50
CA ALA A 151 -19.31 7.21 -12.69
C ALA A 151 -18.79 8.35 -13.58
N TYR A 152 -17.93 8.04 -14.56
CA TYR A 152 -17.34 9.04 -15.45
C TYR A 152 -18.19 9.42 -16.66
N THR A 153 -19.39 8.84 -16.79
CA THR A 153 -20.43 9.33 -17.70
C THR A 153 -21.27 10.43 -17.04
N LEU A 154 -21.41 10.38 -15.71
CA LEU A 154 -22.27 11.29 -14.94
C LEU A 154 -21.49 12.42 -14.26
N SER A 155 -20.22 12.19 -13.90
CA SER A 155 -19.34 13.17 -13.29
C SER A 155 -17.96 13.17 -13.96
N GLN A 156 -17.19 14.23 -13.78
CA GLN A 156 -15.78 14.22 -14.19
C GLN A 156 -14.97 13.34 -13.24
N PRO A 157 -13.88 12.70 -13.72
CA PRO A 157 -12.92 12.05 -12.85
C PRO A 157 -12.29 13.06 -11.89
N GLU A 158 -12.20 12.69 -10.62
CA GLU A 158 -11.57 13.52 -9.59
C GLU A 158 -10.15 13.02 -9.32
N ARG A 159 -9.26 13.95 -8.94
CA ARG A 159 -7.92 13.58 -8.51
C ARG A 159 -7.99 12.62 -7.32
N TRP A 160 -7.04 11.68 -7.27
CA TRP A 160 -6.94 10.60 -6.30
C TRP A 160 -7.97 9.47 -6.46
N ASP A 161 -8.88 9.55 -7.44
CA ASP A 161 -9.77 8.43 -7.75
C ASP A 161 -9.00 7.18 -8.17
N VAL A 162 -9.43 6.01 -7.70
CA VAL A 162 -8.94 4.74 -8.23
C VAL A 162 -9.75 4.39 -9.47
N ILE A 163 -9.11 4.50 -10.63
CA ILE A 163 -9.75 4.40 -11.94
C ILE A 163 -9.41 3.07 -12.60
N VAL A 164 -10.39 2.54 -13.33
CA VAL A 164 -10.21 1.40 -14.24
C VAL A 164 -10.22 1.95 -15.65
N PHE A 165 -9.24 1.56 -16.46
CA PHE A 165 -9.10 2.01 -17.83
C PHE A 165 -8.47 0.91 -18.69
N LYS A 166 -8.62 1.02 -20.00
CA LYS A 166 -7.93 0.15 -20.96
C LYS A 166 -6.51 0.65 -21.16
N PHE A 167 -5.51 -0.22 -20.97
CA PHE A 167 -4.11 0.15 -21.14
C PHE A 167 -3.85 0.65 -22.59
N PRO A 168 -3.35 1.89 -22.79
CA PRO A 168 -3.21 2.46 -24.13
C PRO A 168 -2.33 1.64 -25.08
N GLY A 169 -1.28 0.99 -24.58
CA GLY A 169 -0.41 0.12 -25.39
C GLY A 169 -0.99 -1.25 -25.73
N ASN A 170 -2.07 -1.67 -25.05
CA ASN A 170 -2.84 -2.87 -25.37
C ASN A 170 -4.27 -2.78 -24.78
N PRO A 171 -5.23 -2.20 -25.53
CA PRO A 171 -6.59 -1.95 -25.03
C PRO A 171 -7.43 -3.19 -24.68
N LYS A 172 -6.88 -4.40 -24.83
CA LYS A 172 -7.48 -5.66 -24.35
C LYS A 172 -7.22 -5.90 -22.86
N GLN A 173 -6.31 -5.14 -22.26
CA GLN A 173 -5.96 -5.24 -20.84
C GLN A 173 -6.56 -4.05 -20.09
N ASN A 174 -7.25 -4.34 -18.99
CA ASN A 174 -7.71 -3.31 -18.06
C ASN A 174 -6.67 -3.11 -16.97
N TYR A 175 -6.30 -1.86 -16.71
CA TYR A 175 -5.41 -1.45 -15.64
C TYR A 175 -6.21 -0.68 -14.60
N ILE A 176 -5.73 -0.73 -13.37
CA ILE A 176 -6.36 -0.09 -12.23
C ILE A 176 -5.28 0.70 -11.52
N LYS A 177 -5.48 2.00 -11.41
CA LYS A 177 -4.49 2.96 -10.93
C LYS A 177 -5.15 4.13 -10.22
N ARG A 178 -4.37 4.87 -9.46
CA ARG A 178 -4.79 6.16 -8.89
C ARG A 178 -4.65 7.24 -9.95
N LEU A 179 -5.69 8.04 -10.14
CA LEU A 179 -5.65 9.19 -11.03
C LEU A 179 -4.91 10.33 -10.33
N VAL A 180 -3.74 10.70 -10.84
CA VAL A 180 -2.93 11.78 -10.26
C VAL A 180 -2.99 13.04 -11.09
N GLY A 181 -3.00 12.95 -12.42
CA GLY A 181 -3.04 14.12 -13.31
C GLY A 181 -4.34 14.29 -14.07
N LEU A 182 -4.82 15.54 -14.20
CA LEU A 182 -6.06 15.89 -14.88
C LEU A 182 -5.77 16.64 -16.21
N PRO A 183 -6.75 16.75 -17.12
CA PRO A 183 -6.56 17.42 -18.40
C PRO A 183 -6.07 18.87 -18.26
N ASN A 184 -5.24 19.31 -19.21
CA ASN A 184 -4.65 20.66 -19.29
C ASN A 184 -3.68 21.01 -18.15
N GLU A 185 -3.04 20.01 -17.53
CA GLU A 185 -2.03 20.18 -16.49
C GLU A 185 -0.67 19.62 -16.93
N THR A 186 0.40 20.32 -16.56
CA THR A 186 1.74 19.75 -16.55
C THR A 186 2.01 19.23 -15.16
N LEU A 187 2.16 17.91 -15.03
CA LEU A 187 2.60 17.27 -13.80
C LEU A 187 4.11 17.29 -13.73
N THR A 188 4.66 17.55 -12.55
CA THR A 188 6.08 17.43 -12.27
C THR A 188 6.26 16.58 -11.02
N ILE A 189 7.01 15.49 -11.13
CA ILE A 189 7.37 14.62 -10.02
C ILE A 189 8.80 14.98 -9.62
N GLN A 190 9.02 15.27 -8.34
CA GLN A 190 10.34 15.52 -7.77
C GLN A 190 10.36 15.10 -6.30
N TYR A 191 11.41 14.38 -5.90
CA TYR A 191 11.71 14.06 -4.51
C TYR A 191 10.58 13.37 -3.72
N GLY A 192 9.72 12.61 -4.39
CA GLY A 192 8.58 11.93 -3.77
C GLY A 192 7.25 12.64 -3.93
N ASP A 193 7.28 13.95 -4.22
CA ASP A 193 6.10 14.79 -4.37
C ASP A 193 5.65 14.92 -5.82
N VAL A 194 4.40 15.35 -5.99
CA VAL A 194 3.83 15.69 -7.29
C VAL A 194 3.34 17.13 -7.27
N TYR A 195 3.70 17.88 -8.30
CA TYR A 195 3.32 19.26 -8.51
C TYR A 195 2.55 19.41 -9.82
N VAL A 196 1.65 20.39 -9.89
CA VAL A 196 0.89 20.72 -11.09
C VAL A 196 0.96 22.19 -11.41
N ARG A 197 0.87 22.48 -12.70
CA ARG A 197 0.65 23.83 -13.23
C ARG A 197 -0.18 23.72 -14.50
N PRO A 198 -0.91 24.77 -14.91
CA PRO A 198 -1.59 24.76 -16.19
C PRO A 198 -0.61 24.52 -17.35
N THR A 199 -1.02 23.68 -18.31
CA THR A 199 -0.20 23.40 -19.51
C THR A 199 -0.01 24.65 -20.35
N GLY A 200 1.22 24.88 -20.81
CA GLY A 200 1.59 26.05 -21.60
C GLY A 200 1.91 27.32 -20.79
N GLU A 201 1.64 27.33 -19.48
CA GLU A 201 2.11 28.40 -18.61
C GLU A 201 3.59 28.19 -18.24
N SER A 202 4.25 29.23 -17.75
CA SER A 202 5.63 29.18 -17.23
C SER A 202 5.61 29.48 -15.74
N GLY A 203 6.38 28.75 -14.94
CA GLY A 203 6.45 28.97 -13.50
C GLY A 203 6.58 27.66 -12.73
N GLN A 204 6.65 27.80 -11.41
CA GLN A 204 6.69 26.69 -10.46
C GLN A 204 5.29 26.13 -10.27
N GLY A 205 5.16 24.80 -10.24
CA GLY A 205 3.88 24.14 -9.98
C GLY A 205 3.51 24.12 -8.50
N GLU A 206 2.22 24.12 -8.22
CA GLU A 206 1.64 23.92 -6.90
C GLU A 206 1.70 22.44 -6.52
N ILE A 207 1.99 22.14 -5.26
CA ILE A 207 2.03 20.76 -4.77
C ILE A 207 0.62 20.15 -4.74
N LEU A 208 0.51 18.89 -5.16
CA LEU A 208 -0.72 18.12 -5.12
C LEU A 208 -0.91 17.49 -3.74
N ARG A 209 -1.63 18.21 -2.89
CA ARG A 209 -1.93 17.73 -1.54
C ARG A 209 -2.98 16.63 -1.53
N LYS A 210 -2.72 15.57 -0.78
CA LYS A 210 -3.70 14.53 -0.50
C LYS A 210 -4.67 15.02 0.59
N PRO A 211 -6.00 14.89 0.38
CA PRO A 211 -6.96 15.10 1.46
C PRO A 211 -6.66 14.21 2.67
N ALA A 212 -7.04 14.65 3.86
CA ALA A 212 -6.81 13.97 5.13
C ALA A 212 -7.17 12.46 5.11
N ASP A 213 -8.32 12.09 4.53
CA ASP A 213 -8.73 10.68 4.43
C ASP A 213 -7.88 9.87 3.46
N LYS A 214 -7.30 10.51 2.43
CA LYS A 214 -6.36 9.89 1.48
C LYS A 214 -5.00 9.68 2.10
N VAL A 215 -4.48 10.64 2.87
CA VAL A 215 -3.24 10.49 3.65
C VAL A 215 -3.34 9.22 4.53
N LEU A 216 -4.43 9.08 5.30
CA LEU A 216 -4.64 7.91 6.15
C LEU A 216 -4.80 6.60 5.36
N ALA A 217 -5.41 6.64 4.18
CA ALA A 217 -5.64 5.45 3.34
C ALA A 217 -4.39 4.99 2.57
N MET A 218 -3.48 5.92 2.24
CA MET A 218 -2.33 5.69 1.38
C MET A 218 -1.00 5.51 2.12
N ARG A 219 -0.95 5.88 3.41
CA ARG A 219 0.24 5.74 4.25
C ARG A 219 0.74 4.30 4.35
N HIS A 220 2.03 4.17 4.56
CA HIS A 220 2.71 2.89 4.74
C HIS A 220 3.22 2.73 6.17
N HIS A 221 3.06 1.53 6.71
CA HIS A 221 3.56 1.17 8.02
C HIS A 221 5.09 1.24 8.09
N VAL A 222 5.64 1.91 9.10
CA VAL A 222 7.07 1.95 9.40
C VAL A 222 7.36 1.25 10.73
N TYR A 223 6.63 1.58 11.79
CA TYR A 223 6.87 1.02 13.12
C TYR A 223 5.65 1.11 14.03
N ASP A 224 5.42 0.10 14.87
CA ASP A 224 4.42 0.12 15.96
C ASP A 224 5.08 -0.39 17.25
N THR A 225 5.07 0.42 18.30
CA THR A 225 5.63 0.01 19.59
C THR A 225 4.81 -1.05 20.33
N LYS A 226 3.59 -1.35 19.89
CA LYS A 226 2.76 -2.44 20.42
C LYS A 226 3.34 -3.81 20.08
N GLU A 227 3.97 -3.92 18.91
CA GLU A 227 4.41 -5.20 18.35
C GLU A 227 5.92 -5.32 18.44
N GLN A 228 6.41 -5.82 19.57
CA GLN A 228 7.86 -5.90 19.82
C GLN A 228 8.37 -7.32 19.83
N SER A 229 9.58 -7.52 19.30
CA SER A 229 10.23 -8.82 19.36
C SER A 229 10.68 -9.13 20.78
N GLN A 230 10.12 -10.19 21.36
CA GLN A 230 10.54 -10.71 22.66
C GLN A 230 11.99 -11.19 22.64
N THR A 231 12.47 -11.70 21.51
CA THR A 231 13.88 -12.08 21.30
C THR A 231 14.79 -10.86 21.44
N LEU A 232 14.45 -9.73 20.81
CA LEU A 232 15.24 -8.51 20.90
C LEU A 232 15.20 -7.86 22.28
N ILE A 233 14.03 -7.88 22.94
CA ILE A 233 13.90 -7.38 24.32
C ILE A 233 14.79 -8.17 25.27
N LYS A 234 14.78 -9.51 25.19
CA LYS A 234 15.60 -10.38 26.05
C LYS A 234 17.10 -10.27 25.79
N SER A 235 17.47 -9.83 24.59
CA SER A 235 18.86 -9.57 24.20
C SER A 235 19.27 -8.13 24.44
N ASP A 236 18.49 -7.31 25.14
CA ASP A 236 18.84 -5.91 25.44
C ASP A 236 19.09 -5.03 24.19
N PHE A 237 18.52 -5.38 23.03
CA PHE A 237 18.59 -4.50 21.87
C PHE A 237 17.84 -3.19 22.19
N PRO A 238 18.40 -2.01 21.89
CA PRO A 238 17.78 -0.74 22.28
C PRO A 238 16.40 -0.54 21.67
N SER A 239 15.53 0.17 22.39
CA SER A 239 14.25 0.64 21.85
C SER A 239 14.49 1.63 20.71
N ARG A 240 13.56 1.73 19.77
CA ARG A 240 13.54 2.83 18.78
C ARG A 240 12.99 4.12 19.39
N ILE A 241 12.25 4.05 20.49
CA ILE A 241 11.83 5.21 21.27
C ILE A 241 12.79 5.36 22.43
N GLN A 242 13.51 6.48 22.48
CA GLN A 242 14.53 6.77 23.49
C GLN A 242 14.32 8.16 24.11
N PRO A 243 14.49 8.31 25.43
CA PRO A 243 14.65 9.62 26.05
C PRO A 243 15.83 10.36 25.42
N TRP A 244 15.74 11.66 25.22
CA TRP A 244 16.81 12.45 24.62
C TRP A 244 16.78 13.90 25.10
N ARG A 245 17.95 14.55 25.13
CA ARG A 245 18.10 16.01 25.31
C ARG A 245 19.35 16.52 24.58
N PRO A 246 19.45 17.82 24.27
CA PRO A 246 20.60 18.38 23.56
C PRO A 246 21.94 17.99 24.21
N GLY A 247 22.90 17.55 23.39
CA GLY A 247 24.23 17.10 23.82
C GLY A 247 24.28 15.72 24.51
N ALA A 248 23.16 15.01 24.65
CA ALA A 248 23.15 13.67 25.25
C ALA A 248 23.79 12.64 24.30
N THR A 249 24.77 11.89 24.82
CA THR A 249 25.42 10.77 24.10
C THR A 249 24.89 9.39 24.51
N SER A 250 23.99 9.36 25.50
CA SER A 250 23.23 8.18 25.91
C SER A 250 21.86 8.61 26.47
N PRO A 251 20.86 7.71 26.55
CA PRO A 251 19.56 8.00 27.14
C PRO A 251 19.68 8.56 28.58
N PRO A 252 19.13 9.76 28.86
CA PRO A 252 19.07 10.30 30.21
C PRO A 252 18.33 9.37 31.20
N GLU A 253 18.94 9.06 32.34
CA GLU A 253 18.32 8.23 33.39
C GLU A 253 17.28 9.00 34.23
N ASP A 254 17.39 10.32 34.26
CA ASP A 254 16.58 11.29 35.01
C ASP A 254 15.42 11.88 34.18
N SER A 255 15.00 11.19 33.12
CA SER A 255 13.94 11.64 32.21
C SER A 255 12.90 10.52 32.02
N TRP A 256 12.34 10.41 30.82
CA TRP A 256 11.41 9.36 30.42
C TRP A 256 11.94 7.97 30.75
N GLN A 257 11.08 7.16 31.36
CA GLN A 257 11.33 5.77 31.67
C GLN A 257 10.63 4.89 30.63
N ILE A 258 11.39 4.05 29.94
CA ILE A 258 10.88 3.17 28.89
C ILE A 258 10.76 1.75 29.41
N GLN A 259 9.54 1.22 29.40
CA GLN A 259 9.23 -0.16 29.77
C GLN A 259 8.72 -0.93 28.55
N ARG A 260 9.26 -2.14 28.31
CA ARG A 260 8.88 -3.00 27.20
C ARG A 260 8.31 -4.31 27.74
N GLY A 261 7.09 -4.64 27.37
CA GLY A 261 6.40 -5.84 27.81
C GLY A 261 5.62 -6.54 26.69
N PRO A 262 4.86 -7.60 27.03
CA PRO A 262 3.99 -8.30 26.08
C PRO A 262 2.91 -7.41 25.46
N ASP A 263 2.44 -6.41 26.20
CA ASP A 263 1.40 -5.46 25.77
C ASP A 263 1.96 -4.26 24.98
N GLY A 264 3.27 -4.28 24.68
CA GLY A 264 3.97 -3.21 23.97
C GLY A 264 4.87 -2.35 24.86
N LEU A 265 5.26 -1.20 24.31
CA LEU A 265 6.04 -0.19 25.02
C LEU A 265 5.16 0.77 25.80
N VAL A 266 5.64 1.13 26.99
CA VAL A 266 5.10 2.19 27.83
C VAL A 266 6.23 3.15 28.14
N ALA A 267 6.04 4.44 27.83
CA ALA A 267 6.97 5.49 28.20
C ALA A 267 6.29 6.39 29.24
N THR A 268 6.96 6.66 30.36
CA THR A 268 6.42 7.52 31.43
C THR A 268 7.42 8.59 31.81
N VAL A 269 6.98 9.82 32.03
CA VAL A 269 7.84 10.92 32.50
C VAL A 269 7.20 11.65 33.66
N GLU A 270 8.01 12.05 34.63
CA GLU A 270 7.67 12.99 35.69
C GLU A 270 8.36 14.33 35.40
N ALA A 271 7.66 15.25 34.76
CA ALA A 271 8.18 16.55 34.32
C ALA A 271 7.68 17.73 35.19
N ALA A 272 7.20 17.45 36.42
CA ALA A 272 6.60 18.44 37.31
C ALA A 272 7.53 19.63 37.63
N ASP A 273 8.82 19.35 37.86
CA ASP A 273 9.85 20.34 38.16
C ASP A 273 10.67 20.79 36.93
N ALA A 274 10.35 20.27 35.74
CA ALA A 274 11.13 20.53 34.53
C ALA A 274 10.85 21.94 33.98
N THR A 275 11.90 22.77 33.88
CA THR A 275 11.82 24.09 33.25
C THR A 275 11.86 24.04 31.72
N GLN A 276 12.29 22.91 31.17
CA GLN A 276 12.40 22.64 29.73
C GLN A 276 11.53 21.44 29.38
N PRO A 277 11.08 21.29 28.12
CA PRO A 277 10.37 20.09 27.69
C PRO A 277 11.28 18.86 27.77
N GLU A 278 10.75 17.76 28.32
CA GLU A 278 11.43 16.47 28.37
C GLU A 278 11.04 15.64 27.14
N TRP A 279 12.00 15.20 26.34
CA TRP A 279 11.75 14.56 25.05
C TRP A 279 11.94 13.05 25.08
N ILE A 280 11.04 12.35 24.39
CA ILE A 280 11.33 11.06 23.76
C ILE A 280 11.41 11.24 22.25
N ARG A 281 12.30 10.47 21.64
CA ARG A 281 12.65 10.55 20.23
C ARG A 281 12.64 9.18 19.57
N TYR A 282 12.22 9.15 18.31
CA TYR A 282 12.23 7.97 17.48
C TYR A 282 13.53 7.88 16.68
N PHE A 283 14.28 6.80 16.85
CA PHE A 283 15.48 6.45 16.09
C PHE A 283 15.16 5.22 15.23
N HIS A 284 15.25 5.37 13.91
CA HIS A 284 14.82 4.35 12.95
C HIS A 284 15.94 3.32 12.69
N HIS A 285 16.17 2.43 13.66
CA HIS A 285 17.21 1.38 13.57
C HIS A 285 16.64 -0.03 13.77
N TRP A 286 17.33 -1.05 13.27
CA TRP A 286 16.94 -2.45 13.45
C TRP A 286 18.14 -3.37 13.48
N PRO A 287 17.97 -4.60 14.02
CA PRO A 287 19.05 -5.56 14.04
C PRO A 287 19.40 -6.01 12.63
N ASP A 288 20.70 -6.02 12.31
CA ASP A 288 21.20 -6.68 11.11
C ASP A 288 21.12 -8.22 11.22
N ALA A 289 21.47 -8.92 10.13
CA ALA A 289 21.41 -10.39 10.10
C ALA A 289 22.34 -11.08 11.12
N SER A 290 23.45 -10.45 11.51
CA SER A 290 24.37 -10.96 12.53
C SER A 290 23.81 -10.75 13.93
N GLN A 291 23.21 -9.59 14.19
CA GLN A 291 22.56 -9.25 15.46
C GLN A 291 21.32 -10.12 15.67
N TRP A 292 20.53 -10.41 14.63
CA TRP A 292 19.44 -11.38 14.71
C TRP A 292 19.93 -12.78 15.11
N ARG A 293 21.04 -13.25 14.53
CA ARG A 293 21.65 -14.54 14.90
C ARG A 293 22.16 -14.55 16.33
N ALA A 294 22.80 -13.46 16.76
CA ALA A 294 23.26 -13.29 18.14
C ALA A 294 22.09 -13.32 19.13
N ALA A 295 21.02 -12.57 18.84
CA ALA A 295 19.82 -12.54 19.68
C ALA A 295 19.12 -13.90 19.75
N ALA A 296 18.99 -14.60 18.61
CA ALA A 296 18.45 -15.95 18.56
C ALA A 296 19.30 -16.96 19.36
N ALA A 297 20.61 -16.72 19.49
CA ALA A 297 21.52 -17.49 20.32
C ALA A 297 21.52 -17.06 21.81
N GLY A 298 20.66 -16.10 22.20
CA GLY A 298 20.58 -15.59 23.57
C GLY A 298 21.75 -14.69 23.97
N GLN A 299 22.50 -14.15 23.01
CA GLN A 299 23.56 -13.18 23.28
C GLN A 299 22.96 -11.80 23.54
N SER A 300 23.64 -11.00 24.37
CA SER A 300 23.25 -9.61 24.62
C SER A 300 23.71 -8.71 23.46
N LEU A 301 22.91 -7.69 23.18
CA LEU A 301 23.06 -6.65 22.19
C LEU A 301 23.06 -5.26 22.85
N SER A 302 23.34 -5.18 24.15
CA SER A 302 23.40 -3.93 24.91
C SER A 302 24.52 -2.98 24.45
N SER A 303 25.45 -3.46 23.62
CA SER A 303 26.51 -2.64 23.01
C SER A 303 26.04 -1.86 21.77
N VAL A 304 24.84 -2.11 21.27
CA VAL A 304 24.26 -1.33 20.18
C VAL A 304 23.95 0.06 20.69
N ASP A 305 24.41 1.08 19.98
CA ASP A 305 24.14 2.47 20.32
C ASP A 305 22.62 2.75 20.27
N PRO A 306 22.00 3.18 21.39
CA PRO A 306 20.58 3.52 21.44
C PRO A 306 20.16 4.65 20.49
N TYR A 307 21.08 5.53 20.12
CA TYR A 307 20.83 6.65 19.20
C TYR A 307 21.28 6.39 17.77
N SER A 308 21.79 5.19 17.47
CA SER A 308 22.00 4.79 16.08
C SER A 308 20.68 4.85 15.31
N SER A 309 20.76 5.33 14.07
CA SER A 309 19.57 5.54 13.25
C SER A 309 19.90 5.48 11.77
N ARG A 310 18.85 5.38 10.97
CA ARG A 310 18.85 5.33 9.51
C ARG A 310 17.71 6.22 9.02
N LEU A 311 17.74 6.62 7.76
CA LEU A 311 16.59 7.33 7.19
C LEU A 311 15.37 6.42 7.08
N VAL A 312 14.19 6.98 7.33
CA VAL A 312 12.95 6.33 6.90
C VAL A 312 12.92 6.35 5.38
N THR A 313 12.77 5.16 4.78
CA THR A 313 12.81 5.00 3.32
C THR A 313 11.46 4.58 2.75
N ASP A 314 11.38 4.57 1.42
CA ASP A 314 10.26 4.01 0.66
C ASP A 314 10.12 2.47 0.78
N PHE A 315 10.83 1.82 1.71
CA PHE A 315 10.66 0.41 2.04
C PHE A 315 9.17 0.04 2.18
N TYR A 316 8.74 -1.02 1.50
CA TYR A 316 7.39 -1.56 1.62
C TYR A 316 7.38 -3.07 1.52
N ALA A 317 6.86 -3.75 2.54
CA ALA A 317 6.89 -5.21 2.62
C ALA A 317 6.31 -5.92 1.38
N TYR A 318 5.30 -5.32 0.73
CA TYR A 318 4.71 -5.88 -0.48
C TYR A 318 5.72 -6.03 -1.62
N ASP A 319 6.68 -5.10 -1.74
CA ASP A 319 7.70 -5.10 -2.79
C ASP A 319 8.99 -5.81 -2.38
N CYS A 320 9.07 -6.17 -1.09
CA CYS A 320 10.24 -6.71 -0.41
C CYS A 320 10.09 -8.21 -0.14
N TYR A 321 9.45 -8.93 -1.06
CA TYR A 321 9.36 -10.39 -1.02
C TYR A 321 10.71 -11.05 -1.32
N VAL A 322 10.92 -12.26 -0.82
CA VAL A 322 12.11 -13.07 -1.10
C VAL A 322 11.75 -14.19 -2.06
N THR A 323 12.46 -14.28 -3.19
CA THR A 323 12.23 -15.30 -4.23
C THR A 323 13.42 -16.20 -4.45
N VAL A 324 13.13 -17.39 -4.98
CA VAL A 324 14.10 -18.32 -5.57
C VAL A 324 13.53 -18.89 -6.87
N PRO A 325 14.37 -19.41 -7.79
CA PRO A 325 13.88 -20.19 -8.92
C PRO A 325 12.99 -21.35 -8.44
N SER A 326 11.82 -21.58 -9.04
CA SER A 326 10.86 -22.59 -8.59
C SER A 326 11.42 -24.01 -8.51
N ARG A 327 12.45 -24.31 -9.31
CA ARG A 327 13.18 -25.60 -9.29
C ARG A 327 13.94 -25.87 -7.99
N GLU A 328 14.16 -24.87 -7.16
CA GLU A 328 14.75 -25.04 -5.81
C GLU A 328 13.70 -25.52 -4.79
N VAL A 329 12.41 -25.39 -5.12
CA VAL A 329 11.28 -25.69 -4.22
C VAL A 329 10.47 -26.89 -4.70
N TYR A 330 10.22 -27.00 -6.00
CA TYR A 330 9.31 -27.99 -6.59
C TYR A 330 10.00 -28.88 -7.63
N LEU A 331 9.72 -30.19 -7.59
CA LEU A 331 10.14 -31.18 -8.60
C LEU A 331 9.67 -30.80 -10.01
N ARG A 332 8.52 -30.15 -10.08
CA ARG A 332 7.97 -29.55 -11.30
C ARG A 332 7.34 -28.23 -10.92
N ALA A 333 7.71 -27.18 -11.64
CA ALA A 333 7.14 -25.86 -11.47
C ALA A 333 5.60 -25.90 -11.59
N PRO A 334 4.85 -25.25 -10.67
CA PRO A 334 3.40 -25.14 -10.74
C PRO A 334 2.91 -24.54 -12.06
N SER A 335 1.84 -25.11 -12.62
CA SER A 335 1.17 -24.54 -13.79
C SER A 335 0.02 -23.63 -13.37
N ASN A 336 -0.01 -22.42 -13.94
CA ASN A 336 -1.13 -21.48 -13.78
C ASN A 336 -2.28 -21.75 -14.77
N ALA A 337 -2.08 -22.63 -15.77
CA ALA A 337 -3.02 -22.86 -16.87
C ALA A 337 -3.93 -24.09 -16.70
N ARG A 338 -3.61 -25.01 -15.80
CA ARG A 338 -4.38 -26.24 -15.55
C ARG A 338 -4.77 -26.33 -14.08
N MET A 339 -5.93 -26.92 -13.78
CA MET A 339 -6.24 -27.39 -12.41
C MET A 339 -5.09 -28.31 -11.97
N ALA A 340 -4.48 -27.96 -10.84
CA ALA A 340 -3.17 -28.44 -10.38
C ALA A 340 -2.95 -29.94 -10.60
N SER A 341 -1.94 -30.30 -11.40
CA SER A 341 -1.25 -31.59 -11.21
C SER A 341 -0.40 -31.46 -9.94
N SER A 342 -0.40 -32.46 -9.05
CA SER A 342 0.40 -32.43 -7.82
C SER A 342 1.87 -32.10 -8.13
N THR A 343 2.31 -30.91 -7.76
CA THR A 343 3.72 -30.53 -7.78
C THR A 343 4.34 -31.04 -6.50
N GLY A 344 5.07 -32.15 -6.57
CA GLY A 344 5.87 -32.58 -5.41
C GLY A 344 6.95 -31.54 -5.09
N PHE A 345 7.28 -31.41 -3.81
CA PHE A 345 8.41 -30.59 -3.37
C PHE A 345 9.74 -31.29 -3.67
N GLU A 346 10.78 -30.50 -3.92
CA GLU A 346 12.16 -30.99 -4.03
C GLU A 346 12.59 -31.69 -2.75
N ALA A 347 13.35 -32.79 -2.87
CA ALA A 347 13.76 -33.58 -1.71
C ALA A 347 14.69 -32.82 -0.75
N ALA A 348 15.44 -31.84 -1.25
CA ALA A 348 16.34 -31.00 -0.46
C ALA A 348 15.61 -29.82 0.21
N TYR A 349 14.45 -29.41 -0.29
CA TYR A 349 13.70 -28.28 0.25
C TYR A 349 13.16 -28.60 1.65
N ARG A 350 13.26 -27.63 2.55
CA ARG A 350 12.71 -27.68 3.91
C ARG A 350 11.77 -26.50 4.09
N SER A 351 10.47 -26.77 3.95
CA SER A 351 9.41 -25.77 4.10
C SER A 351 9.41 -25.16 5.50
N GLY A 352 9.30 -23.82 5.59
CA GLY A 352 9.31 -23.08 6.86
C GLY A 352 10.68 -22.97 7.55
N ALA A 353 11.73 -23.62 7.04
CA ALA A 353 13.08 -23.51 7.57
C ALA A 353 13.77 -22.20 7.13
N SER A 354 14.97 -21.94 7.68
CA SER A 354 15.78 -20.76 7.31
C SER A 354 15.95 -20.66 5.79
N LEU A 355 15.93 -19.42 5.28
CA LEU A 355 16.19 -19.12 3.87
C LEU A 355 17.65 -19.36 3.48
N ASP A 356 18.56 -19.49 4.46
CA ASP A 356 19.97 -19.84 4.22
C ASP A 356 20.14 -21.13 3.40
N GLN A 357 19.14 -22.03 3.42
CA GLN A 357 19.12 -23.25 2.62
C GLN A 357 19.30 -22.99 1.11
N PHE A 358 18.96 -21.78 0.63
CA PHE A 358 19.03 -21.40 -0.76
C PHE A 358 20.33 -20.68 -1.14
N GLY A 359 21.14 -20.25 -0.17
CA GLY A 359 22.41 -19.55 -0.40
C GLY A 359 22.28 -18.39 -1.40
N SER A 360 23.12 -18.38 -2.44
CA SER A 360 23.15 -17.34 -3.47
C SER A 360 21.95 -17.34 -4.43
N SER A 361 21.02 -18.30 -4.32
CA SER A 361 19.80 -18.32 -5.11
C SER A 361 18.74 -17.32 -4.60
N LEU A 362 18.89 -16.81 -3.38
CA LEU A 362 17.98 -15.82 -2.80
C LEU A 362 18.00 -14.51 -3.58
N ARG A 363 16.82 -13.95 -3.82
CA ARG A 363 16.63 -12.67 -4.47
C ARG A 363 15.61 -11.85 -3.70
N PHE A 364 15.97 -10.62 -3.34
CA PHE A 364 15.12 -9.69 -2.61
C PHE A 364 14.39 -8.75 -3.59
N GLY A 365 13.07 -8.67 -3.43
CA GLY A 365 12.15 -7.89 -4.25
C GLY A 365 12.23 -8.15 -5.75
N ASP A 366 11.77 -7.18 -6.54
CA ASP A 366 12.09 -7.14 -7.96
C ASP A 366 13.43 -6.43 -8.19
N ARG A 367 14.38 -7.12 -8.84
CA ARG A 367 15.69 -6.58 -9.26
C ARG A 367 16.63 -6.11 -8.13
N GLY A 368 16.49 -6.65 -6.91
CA GLY A 368 17.41 -6.34 -5.81
C GLY A 368 17.16 -4.97 -5.16
N VAL A 369 15.99 -4.37 -5.40
CA VAL A 369 15.57 -3.06 -4.84
C VAL A 369 14.84 -3.23 -3.49
N GLY A 370 14.55 -4.47 -3.08
CA GLY A 370 13.50 -4.78 -2.11
C GLY A 370 13.95 -5.19 -0.72
N ASP A 371 15.13 -4.83 -0.23
CA ASP A 371 15.49 -5.11 1.17
C ASP A 371 15.35 -3.89 2.07
N GLU A 372 15.82 -2.69 1.70
CA GLU A 372 15.80 -1.51 2.59
C GLU A 372 15.16 -0.23 1.98
N GLY A 373 14.57 -0.33 0.78
CA GLY A 373 14.14 0.86 0.02
C GLY A 373 15.32 1.56 -0.65
N LEU A 374 15.05 2.59 -1.45
CA LEU A 374 16.05 3.38 -2.17
C LEU A 374 15.87 4.89 -2.01
N HIS A 375 14.75 5.36 -1.48
CA HIS A 375 14.45 6.79 -1.41
C HIS A 375 14.12 7.17 0.03
N TRP A 376 14.70 8.27 0.50
CA TRP A 376 14.33 8.90 1.76
C TRP A 376 12.92 9.47 1.68
N VAL A 377 12.14 9.30 2.75
CA VAL A 377 10.78 9.83 2.89
C VAL A 377 10.71 10.66 4.18
N GLY A 378 10.63 11.98 4.04
CA GLY A 378 10.45 12.93 5.14
C GLY A 378 8.98 13.13 5.54
N ASP A 379 8.05 12.87 4.61
CA ASP A 379 6.61 12.89 4.84
C ASP A 379 6.16 11.75 5.78
N LEU A 380 5.80 12.12 7.01
CA LEU A 380 5.43 11.18 8.06
C LEU A 380 4.07 11.49 8.67
N THR A 381 3.38 10.43 9.09
CA THR A 381 2.23 10.49 9.99
C THR A 381 2.53 9.68 11.24
N THR A 382 2.35 10.28 12.40
CA THR A 382 2.62 9.66 13.70
C THR A 382 1.35 9.57 14.52
N GLU A 383 1.26 8.53 15.35
CA GLU A 383 0.13 8.30 16.26
C GLU A 383 0.65 7.89 17.63
N CYS A 384 -0.03 8.30 18.69
CA CYS A 384 0.18 7.73 20.01
C CYS A 384 -1.07 7.84 20.89
N ASP A 385 -1.14 6.97 21.88
CA ASP A 385 -2.09 7.07 22.97
C ASP A 385 -1.37 7.77 24.14
N VAL A 386 -1.90 8.91 24.59
CA VAL A 386 -1.32 9.70 25.68
C VAL A 386 -2.29 9.77 26.86
N GLU A 387 -1.75 9.68 28.07
CA GLU A 387 -2.46 9.88 29.33
C GLU A 387 -1.74 10.99 30.11
N LEU A 388 -2.48 12.02 30.47
CA LEU A 388 -1.96 13.23 31.10
C LEU A 388 -2.41 13.31 32.56
N SER A 389 -1.49 13.70 33.43
CA SER A 389 -1.80 14.11 34.81
C SER A 389 -2.59 15.42 34.86
N GLU A 390 -3.21 15.70 36.01
CA GLU A 390 -4.00 16.93 36.23
C GLU A 390 -3.16 18.21 36.23
N ASP A 391 -1.85 18.11 36.48
CA ASP A 391 -0.90 19.23 36.48
C ASP A 391 -0.06 19.32 35.20
N CYS A 392 -0.36 18.48 34.21
CA CYS A 392 0.25 18.57 32.88
C CYS A 392 -0.07 19.91 32.22
N LYS A 393 0.95 20.57 31.64
CA LYS A 393 0.77 21.89 31.03
C LYS A 393 0.77 21.84 29.51
N GLU A 394 1.70 21.10 28.90
CA GLU A 394 1.84 21.10 27.45
C GLU A 394 2.39 19.76 26.93
N LEU A 395 1.86 19.34 25.78
CA LEU A 395 2.45 18.32 24.91
C LEU A 395 3.00 18.97 23.65
N ILE A 396 4.16 18.49 23.17
CA ILE A 396 4.78 18.98 21.93
C ILE A 396 5.05 17.79 21.03
N PHE A 397 4.45 17.78 19.85
CA PHE A 397 4.77 16.83 18.78
C PHE A 397 5.73 17.50 17.79
N GLU A 398 6.70 16.76 17.29
CA GLU A 398 7.66 17.24 16.30
C GLU A 398 7.84 16.18 15.21
N ILE A 399 7.78 16.62 13.95
CA ILE A 399 8.27 15.87 12.80
C ILE A 399 9.43 16.66 12.19
N VAL A 400 10.49 15.97 11.78
CA VAL A 400 11.65 16.59 11.11
C VAL A 400 11.70 16.16 9.66
N GLU A 401 11.91 17.11 8.77
CA GLU A 401 12.19 16.86 7.36
C GLU A 401 13.15 17.93 6.82
N ALA A 402 14.23 17.50 6.18
CA ALA A 402 15.28 18.36 5.66
C ALA A 402 15.81 19.37 6.70
N GLY A 403 16.03 18.87 7.92
CA GLY A 403 16.46 19.66 9.07
C GLY A 403 15.45 20.69 9.59
N VAL A 404 14.26 20.81 8.99
CA VAL A 404 13.19 21.71 9.43
C VAL A 404 12.31 20.99 10.43
N LEU A 405 11.96 21.66 11.53
CA LEU A 405 11.13 21.12 12.61
C LEU A 405 9.68 21.59 12.43
N TYR A 406 8.77 20.64 12.29
CA TYR A 406 7.34 20.88 12.17
C TYR A 406 6.66 20.53 13.49
N GLN A 407 6.37 21.53 14.30
CA GLN A 407 5.91 21.33 15.68
C GLN A 407 4.41 21.61 15.85
N CYS A 408 3.77 20.80 16.69
CA CYS A 408 2.43 21.03 17.22
C CYS A 408 2.48 21.09 18.74
N HIS A 409 2.18 22.27 19.29
CA HIS A 409 2.08 22.52 20.72
C HIS A 409 0.62 22.40 21.14
N LEU A 410 0.34 21.56 22.13
CA LEU A 410 -0.98 21.37 22.71
C LEU A 410 -0.94 21.81 24.17
N ASP A 411 -1.56 22.94 24.46
CA ASP A 411 -1.74 23.43 25.83
C ASP A 411 -2.84 22.60 26.50
N ALA A 412 -2.46 21.81 27.52
CA ALA A 412 -3.39 20.94 28.25
C ALA A 412 -4.23 21.71 29.27
N THR A 413 -3.90 22.96 29.57
CA THR A 413 -4.63 23.78 30.55
C THR A 413 -5.86 24.43 29.94
N ASP A 414 -5.76 24.90 28.68
CA ASP A 414 -6.86 25.58 27.99
C ASP A 414 -7.34 24.87 26.72
N GLY A 415 -6.56 23.92 26.18
CA GLY A 415 -6.88 23.14 24.99
C GLY A 415 -6.40 23.72 23.67
N THR A 416 -5.62 24.80 23.70
CA THR A 416 -5.13 25.46 22.50
C THR A 416 -4.07 24.61 21.80
N ALA A 417 -4.27 24.36 20.50
CA ALA A 417 -3.23 23.85 19.62
C ALA A 417 -2.56 25.00 18.87
N LYS A 418 -1.23 25.01 18.78
CA LYS A 418 -0.44 25.91 17.93
C LYS A 418 0.49 25.11 17.03
N LEU A 419 0.46 25.38 15.72
CA LEU A 419 1.40 24.83 14.76
C LEU A 419 2.53 25.81 14.46
N MET A 420 3.74 25.28 14.28
CA MET A 420 4.95 26.05 13.98
C MET A 420 5.85 25.29 13.00
N ILE A 421 6.58 26.04 12.17
CA ILE A 421 7.64 25.54 11.30
C ILE A 421 8.92 26.25 11.71
N LEU A 422 9.96 25.50 12.07
CA LEU A 422 11.21 26.06 12.60
C LEU A 422 12.41 25.60 11.77
N ASP A 423 13.25 26.54 11.34
CA ASP A 423 14.60 26.27 10.84
C ASP A 423 15.62 26.83 11.83
N GLY A 424 16.18 25.94 12.65
CA GLY A 424 16.94 26.34 13.85
C GLY A 424 16.10 27.21 14.79
N ALA A 425 16.51 28.46 14.98
CA ALA A 425 15.80 29.43 15.83
C ALA A 425 14.77 30.29 15.07
N GLN A 426 14.66 30.15 13.74
CA GLN A 426 13.79 30.96 12.90
C GLN A 426 12.42 30.29 12.74
N GLU A 427 11.35 31.01 13.11
CA GLU A 427 9.97 30.60 12.80
C GLU A 427 9.63 31.00 11.35
N LEU A 428 9.28 30.00 10.55
CA LEU A 428 8.92 30.11 9.15
C LEU A 428 7.38 30.25 9.00
N PRO A 429 6.90 30.97 7.98
CA PRO A 429 5.47 31.19 7.80
C PRO A 429 4.79 29.99 7.13
N PHE A 430 3.53 29.77 7.50
CA PHE A 430 2.57 29.05 6.68
C PHE A 430 2.11 29.94 5.51
N GLN A 431 1.41 29.37 4.54
CA GLN A 431 0.90 30.07 3.37
C GLN A 431 -0.62 30.05 3.33
N GLY A 432 -1.23 31.24 3.24
CA GLY A 432 -2.66 31.42 3.02
C GLY A 432 -3.09 31.04 1.60
N ALA A 433 -4.41 30.93 1.40
CA ALA A 433 -4.98 30.60 0.08
C ALA A 433 -4.71 31.68 -0.99
N ASP A 434 -4.40 32.91 -0.56
CA ASP A 434 -3.97 34.05 -1.39
C ASP A 434 -2.45 34.13 -1.57
N GLY A 435 -1.70 33.22 -0.95
CA GLY A 435 -0.24 33.20 -0.97
C GLY A 435 0.42 34.03 0.13
N GLU A 436 -0.37 34.72 0.98
CA GLU A 436 0.18 35.58 2.04
C GLU A 436 0.73 34.75 3.22
N PRO A 437 1.82 35.19 3.86
CA PRO A 437 2.44 34.48 4.97
C PRO A 437 1.59 34.53 6.24
N ILE A 438 1.35 33.37 6.85
CA ILE A 438 0.64 33.21 8.13
C ILE A 438 1.64 32.79 9.21
N ARG A 439 1.68 33.53 10.32
CA ARG A 439 2.62 33.29 11.44
C ARG A 439 1.98 32.76 12.72
N SER A 440 0.65 32.67 12.75
CA SER A 440 -0.08 32.18 13.90
C SER A 440 -1.16 31.24 13.41
N VAL A 441 -0.93 29.94 13.58
CA VAL A 441 -1.88 28.89 13.21
C VAL A 441 -2.32 28.21 14.49
N THR A 442 -3.55 28.51 14.92
CA THR A 442 -4.12 28.04 16.17
C THR A 442 -5.44 27.31 15.97
N ALA A 443 -5.80 26.47 16.94
CA ALA A 443 -7.11 25.83 17.03
C ALA A 443 -7.48 25.57 18.48
N GLN A 444 -8.78 25.38 18.75
CA GLN A 444 -9.25 24.82 20.01
C GLN A 444 -9.44 23.31 19.87
N THR A 445 -8.94 22.54 20.85
CA THR A 445 -9.02 21.08 20.85
C THR A 445 -9.69 20.54 22.12
N ALA A 446 -9.95 19.23 22.14
CA ALA A 446 -10.46 18.53 23.31
C ALA A 446 -9.38 18.18 24.35
N VAL A 447 -8.09 18.33 24.03
CA VAL A 447 -6.99 17.90 24.91
C VAL A 447 -7.02 18.67 26.22
N ARG A 448 -7.11 17.98 27.36
CA ARG A 448 -7.02 18.58 28.70
C ARG A 448 -6.17 17.75 29.65
N ALA A 449 -5.59 18.42 30.64
CA ALA A 449 -4.94 17.77 31.77
C ALA A 449 -5.89 16.80 32.49
N GLY A 450 -5.36 15.67 32.98
CA GLY A 450 -6.14 14.62 33.63
C GLY A 450 -6.90 13.69 32.67
N GLN A 451 -6.72 13.81 31.35
CA GLN A 451 -7.42 13.02 30.34
C GLN A 451 -6.47 12.13 29.53
N SER A 452 -7.05 11.16 28.82
CA SER A 452 -6.36 10.33 27.84
C SER A 452 -6.90 10.59 26.44
N HIS A 453 -6.00 10.64 25.46
CA HIS A 453 -6.35 10.92 24.06
C HIS A 453 -5.57 10.01 23.11
N HIS A 454 -6.20 9.67 21.99
CA HIS A 454 -5.50 9.17 20.82
C HIS A 454 -5.15 10.37 19.92
N ILE A 455 -3.87 10.65 19.73
CA ILE A 455 -3.40 11.80 18.95
C ILE A 455 -2.70 11.32 17.70
N ARG A 456 -3.04 11.95 16.57
CA ARG A 456 -2.37 11.76 15.30
C ARG A 456 -1.89 13.09 14.76
N TYR A 457 -0.64 13.13 14.31
CA TYR A 457 -0.02 14.32 13.75
C TYR A 457 0.74 13.96 12.46
N SER A 458 0.58 14.78 11.43
CA SER A 458 1.14 14.52 10.10
C SER A 458 1.80 15.76 9.53
N ASN A 459 2.96 15.56 8.89
CA ASN A 459 3.53 16.46 7.90
C ASN A 459 3.60 15.67 6.59
N CYS A 460 2.68 15.95 5.65
CA CYS A 460 2.70 15.35 4.32
C CYS A 460 2.25 16.35 3.26
N ASP A 461 2.85 16.31 2.08
CA ASP A 461 2.56 17.18 0.93
C ASP A 461 2.52 18.69 1.29
N ASP A 462 3.49 19.18 2.06
CA ASP A 462 3.53 20.56 2.60
C ASP A 462 2.24 20.98 3.33
N GLN A 463 1.71 20.11 4.17
CA GLN A 463 0.56 20.39 5.03
C GLN A 463 0.65 19.69 6.37
N LEU A 464 0.41 20.47 7.43
CA LEU A 464 0.28 19.95 8.78
C LEU A 464 -1.19 19.59 9.08
N LEU A 465 -1.41 18.39 9.60
CA LEU A 465 -2.72 17.89 9.99
C LEU A 465 -2.67 17.28 11.40
N LEU A 466 -3.72 17.52 12.18
CA LEU A 466 -3.87 17.04 13.55
C LEU A 466 -5.23 16.36 13.73
N TRP A 467 -5.25 15.18 14.34
CA TRP A 467 -6.46 14.53 14.81
C TRP A 467 -6.38 14.26 16.30
N ILE A 468 -7.50 14.49 16.99
CA ILE A 468 -7.67 14.16 18.40
C ILE A 468 -8.85 13.20 18.49
N ASP A 469 -8.64 12.00 19.02
CA ASP A 469 -9.66 10.95 19.15
C ASP A 469 -10.35 10.62 17.81
N ASP A 470 -9.52 10.55 16.75
CA ASP A 470 -9.88 10.33 15.34
C ASP A 470 -10.65 11.47 14.63
N ASP A 471 -10.99 12.55 15.35
CA ASP A 471 -11.59 13.75 14.76
C ASP A 471 -10.51 14.70 14.23
N LEU A 472 -10.64 15.11 12.97
CA LEU A 472 -9.73 16.07 12.33
C LEU A 472 -9.95 17.48 12.94
N VAL A 473 -8.88 18.07 13.48
CA VAL A 473 -8.90 19.42 14.03
C VAL A 473 -8.95 20.44 12.90
N THR A 474 -9.89 21.38 12.99
CA THR A 474 -9.98 22.52 12.07
C THR A 474 -9.27 23.72 12.70
N PHE A 475 -8.22 24.20 12.04
CA PHE A 475 -7.47 25.39 12.47
C PHE A 475 -8.12 26.68 11.98
N ASP A 476 -7.83 27.77 12.69
CA ASP A 476 -8.37 29.11 12.40
C ASP A 476 -7.90 29.64 11.03
N THR A 477 -6.78 29.12 10.54
CA THR A 477 -6.15 29.50 9.27
C THR A 477 -5.62 28.26 8.53
N ALA A 478 -5.15 28.46 7.30
CA ALA A 478 -4.52 27.39 6.52
C ALA A 478 -3.29 26.81 7.26
N THR A 479 -3.15 25.49 7.17
CA THR A 479 -2.02 24.71 7.72
C THR A 479 -1.03 24.28 6.65
N THR A 480 -1.18 24.83 5.44
CA THR A 480 -0.36 24.56 4.26
C THR A 480 0.84 25.50 4.21
N PHE A 481 1.92 25.05 3.60
CA PHE A 481 3.10 25.86 3.31
C PHE A 481 3.69 25.45 1.96
N ASP A 482 4.78 26.08 1.53
CA ASP A 482 5.57 25.62 0.39
C ASP A 482 7.02 25.55 0.85
N ALA A 483 7.54 24.33 1.03
CA ALA A 483 8.90 24.15 1.53
C ALA A 483 9.93 24.85 0.64
N ARG A 484 9.64 24.96 -0.66
CA ARG A 484 10.54 25.58 -1.65
C ARG A 484 10.67 27.10 -1.48
N SER A 485 9.82 27.71 -0.66
CA SER A 485 9.91 29.13 -0.31
C SER A 485 11.02 29.45 0.72
N PHE A 486 11.47 28.44 1.47
CA PHE A 486 12.50 28.59 2.51
C PHE A 486 13.59 27.51 2.47
N ARG A 487 13.44 26.45 1.67
CA ARG A 487 14.47 25.44 1.36
C ARG A 487 14.65 25.35 -0.15
N SER A 488 15.88 25.57 -0.63
CA SER A 488 16.23 25.30 -2.03
C SER A 488 16.25 23.80 -2.34
N GLU A 489 16.29 23.43 -3.62
CA GLU A 489 16.39 22.02 -4.04
C GLU A 489 17.66 21.34 -3.48
N ASP A 490 18.78 22.08 -3.37
CA ASP A 490 20.05 21.60 -2.81
C ASP A 490 20.01 21.44 -1.29
N GLU A 491 19.18 22.22 -0.58
CA GLU A 491 19.00 22.13 0.87
C GLU A 491 17.94 21.11 1.29
N ASN A 492 17.10 20.66 0.36
CA ASN A 492 16.05 19.65 0.59
C ASN A 492 16.64 18.22 0.65
N VAL A 493 17.57 18.02 1.56
CA VAL A 493 18.28 16.76 1.82
C VAL A 493 18.25 16.47 3.32
N PRO A 494 18.46 15.22 3.76
CA PRO A 494 18.52 14.92 5.18
C PRO A 494 19.71 15.58 5.86
N HIS A 495 19.51 16.07 7.08
CA HIS A 495 20.53 16.70 7.92
C HIS A 495 20.72 15.92 9.23
N TYR A 496 21.93 15.97 9.79
CA TYR A 496 22.28 15.30 11.05
C TYR A 496 23.24 16.16 11.88
N ASP A 497 22.81 16.56 13.09
CA ASP A 497 23.65 17.27 14.07
C ASP A 497 23.48 16.69 15.48
N PRO A 498 24.11 15.55 15.81
CA PRO A 498 23.88 14.86 17.08
C PRO A 498 24.26 15.68 18.32
N GLY A 499 25.09 16.72 18.17
CA GLY A 499 25.50 17.59 19.27
C GLY A 499 24.41 18.58 19.70
N VAL A 500 23.60 19.05 18.74
CA VAL A 500 22.53 20.01 18.98
C VAL A 500 21.17 19.33 18.92
N HIS A 501 20.91 18.59 17.84
CA HIS A 501 19.64 17.96 17.53
C HIS A 501 19.82 16.85 16.46
N PRO A 502 19.39 15.61 16.67
CA PRO A 502 19.60 14.51 15.72
C PRO A 502 18.91 14.71 14.35
N LEU A 503 18.01 15.68 14.22
CA LEU A 503 17.33 16.07 12.98
C LEU A 503 16.73 14.87 12.24
N ASP A 504 17.05 14.64 10.97
CA ASP A 504 16.46 13.57 10.15
C ASP A 504 16.87 12.16 10.62
N ALA A 505 17.90 12.04 11.48
CA ALA A 505 18.21 10.80 12.18
C ALA A 505 17.22 10.48 13.30
N SER A 506 16.43 11.46 13.75
CA SER A 506 15.30 11.22 14.64
C SER A 506 14.08 12.05 14.20
N PRO A 507 13.37 11.58 13.16
CA PRO A 507 12.38 12.40 12.46
C PRO A 507 11.05 12.53 13.20
N PHE A 508 10.92 11.94 14.39
CA PHE A 508 9.76 12.12 15.26
C PHE A 508 10.21 12.32 16.71
N GLY A 509 9.62 13.33 17.36
CA GLY A 509 9.78 13.62 18.77
C GLY A 509 8.43 13.88 19.44
N LEU A 510 8.34 13.50 20.72
CA LEU A 510 7.24 13.89 21.61
C LEU A 510 7.85 14.41 22.90
N ALA A 511 7.41 15.59 23.33
CA ALA A 511 7.82 16.22 24.56
C ALA A 511 6.64 16.50 25.49
N VAL A 512 6.93 16.54 26.79
CA VAL A 512 6.00 16.99 27.83
C VAL A 512 6.67 18.12 28.61
N ARG A 513 5.89 19.15 28.93
CA ARG A 513 6.31 20.22 29.83
C ARG A 513 5.31 20.33 30.99
N GLY A 514 5.79 20.16 32.22
CA GLY A 514 4.97 20.19 33.43
C GLY A 514 4.12 18.93 33.62
N GLY A 515 3.98 18.51 34.87
CA GLY A 515 3.23 17.32 35.28
C GLY A 515 3.84 15.99 34.82
N THR A 516 3.05 14.93 34.93
CA THR A 516 3.38 13.57 34.49
C THR A 516 2.61 13.21 33.22
N ALA A 517 3.21 12.41 32.34
CA ALA A 517 2.53 11.82 31.19
C ALA A 517 2.94 10.35 30.97
N THR A 518 2.00 9.56 30.47
CA THR A 518 2.24 8.19 30.01
C THR A 518 1.89 8.10 28.53
N VAL A 519 2.81 7.56 27.74
CA VAL A 519 2.66 7.37 26.29
C VAL A 519 2.67 5.87 26.00
N ARG A 520 1.70 5.45 25.21
CA ARG A 520 1.52 4.07 24.74
C ARG A 520 1.37 4.10 23.22
N ARG A 521 1.71 2.96 22.60
CA ARG A 521 1.45 2.69 21.18
C ARG A 521 1.86 3.85 20.25
N VAL A 522 3.15 4.14 20.20
CA VAL A 522 3.69 5.04 19.18
C VAL A 522 3.72 4.29 17.85
N VAL A 523 3.02 4.81 16.85
CA VAL A 523 2.98 4.28 15.49
C VAL A 523 3.54 5.31 14.53
N ILE A 524 4.50 4.90 13.72
CA ILE A 524 5.09 5.71 12.65
C ILE A 524 4.62 5.15 11.32
N HIS A 525 4.06 6.02 10.51
CA HIS A 525 3.78 5.78 9.11
C HIS A 525 4.53 6.80 8.27
N ARG A 526 4.84 6.41 7.03
CA ARG A 526 5.33 7.33 6.01
C ARG A 526 4.29 7.50 4.91
N ASP A 527 4.43 8.56 4.16
CA ASP A 527 3.65 8.75 2.96
C ASP A 527 4.15 7.91 1.76
N LYS A 528 3.39 7.96 0.66
CA LYS A 528 3.74 7.43 -0.64
C LYS A 528 4.82 8.29 -1.31
N TYR A 529 6.02 7.74 -1.43
CA TYR A 529 7.07 8.37 -2.23
C TYR A 529 6.84 8.16 -3.73
N TYR A 530 6.49 9.20 -4.49
CA TYR A 530 6.37 9.14 -5.95
C TYR A 530 7.72 9.31 -6.67
N CYS A 531 8.29 8.19 -7.16
CA CYS A 531 9.53 8.21 -7.91
C CYS A 531 9.44 8.96 -9.25
N ALA A 532 10.35 9.90 -9.46
CA ALA A 532 10.56 10.68 -10.68
C ALA A 532 11.27 9.86 -11.77
N THR A 533 10.49 9.18 -12.62
CA THR A 533 11.00 8.46 -13.79
C THR A 533 10.09 8.65 -15.00
N ASN A 534 10.69 8.74 -16.19
CA ASN A 534 10.04 8.67 -17.49
C ASN A 534 10.59 7.51 -18.35
N ASN A 535 11.35 6.61 -17.72
CA ASN A 535 12.07 5.56 -18.43
C ASN A 535 11.21 4.29 -18.51
N SER A 536 11.15 3.70 -19.71
CA SER A 536 10.56 2.37 -19.95
C SER A 536 11.48 1.21 -19.57
N SER A 537 12.75 1.49 -19.29
CA SER A 537 13.63 0.58 -18.58
C SER A 537 13.09 0.49 -17.17
N PHE A 538 12.32 -0.57 -16.91
CA PHE A 538 11.64 -1.05 -15.70
C PHE A 538 12.34 -0.87 -14.30
N GLY A 539 13.29 0.04 -14.12
CA GLY A 539 13.74 0.55 -12.83
C GLY A 539 12.98 1.82 -12.49
N ILE A 540 12.26 1.80 -11.37
CA ILE A 540 11.56 2.95 -10.81
C ILE A 540 12.41 3.45 -9.64
N TYR A 541 13.29 4.40 -9.93
CA TYR A 541 14.11 5.11 -8.96
C TYR A 541 14.42 6.50 -9.48
N ASP A 542 14.89 7.40 -8.62
CA ASP A 542 15.00 8.84 -8.93
C ASP A 542 16.41 9.25 -9.34
N TYR A 543 17.42 8.47 -8.99
CA TYR A 543 18.82 8.83 -9.26
C TYR A 543 19.17 8.74 -10.75
N ASP A 544 19.94 9.72 -11.25
CA ASP A 544 20.68 9.60 -12.50
C ASP A 544 22.00 8.86 -12.24
N MET A 545 22.03 7.57 -12.59
CA MET A 545 23.20 6.73 -12.35
C MET A 545 24.42 7.11 -13.20
N ASN A 546 24.23 7.79 -14.34
CA ASN A 546 25.35 8.24 -15.16
C ASN A 546 26.00 9.48 -14.54
N GLU A 547 25.18 10.41 -14.05
CA GLU A 547 25.66 11.57 -13.31
C GLU A 547 26.34 11.15 -12.01
N LEU A 548 25.77 10.18 -11.29
CA LEU A 548 26.37 9.63 -10.08
C LEU A 548 27.72 8.96 -10.36
N TRP A 549 27.84 8.24 -11.48
CA TRP A 549 29.14 7.71 -11.94
C TRP A 549 30.13 8.83 -12.25
N ALA A 550 29.69 9.93 -12.87
CA ALA A 550 30.55 11.07 -13.20
C ALA A 550 31.04 11.81 -11.93
N LEU A 551 30.20 11.93 -10.90
CA LEU A 551 30.54 12.60 -9.64
C LEU A 551 31.41 11.74 -8.72
N THR A 552 31.28 10.42 -8.78
CA THR A 552 32.00 9.49 -7.89
C THR A 552 33.19 8.78 -8.54
N GLU A 553 33.33 8.90 -9.87
CA GLU A 553 34.30 8.16 -10.70
C GLU A 553 34.26 6.63 -10.52
N ARG A 554 33.16 6.08 -9.99
CA ARG A 554 32.98 4.64 -9.76
C ARG A 554 31.55 4.20 -10.06
N ASN A 555 31.38 2.90 -10.25
CA ASN A 555 30.03 2.32 -10.30
C ASN A 555 29.44 2.34 -8.89
N VAL A 556 28.32 3.05 -8.74
CA VAL A 556 27.51 3.04 -7.52
C VAL A 556 26.39 2.02 -7.67
N SER A 557 26.31 1.09 -6.73
CA SER A 557 25.25 0.08 -6.67
C SER A 557 24.08 0.56 -5.81
N PHE A 558 22.95 -0.13 -5.89
CA PHE A 558 21.82 0.10 -4.98
C PHE A 558 22.19 -0.14 -3.51
N GLN A 559 23.11 -1.07 -3.24
CA GLN A 559 23.62 -1.30 -1.88
C GLN A 559 24.44 -0.12 -1.37
N ASP A 560 25.23 0.54 -2.23
CA ASP A 560 25.95 1.76 -1.87
C ASP A 560 24.97 2.87 -1.47
N ILE A 561 23.88 3.04 -2.24
CA ILE A 561 22.82 4.02 -1.95
C ILE A 561 22.20 3.72 -0.58
N GLN A 562 21.78 2.47 -0.34
CA GLN A 562 21.23 2.06 0.96
C GLN A 562 22.19 2.27 2.11
N THR A 563 23.50 2.09 1.89
CA THR A 563 24.52 2.36 2.91
C THR A 563 24.57 3.84 3.28
N VAL A 564 24.47 4.74 2.30
CA VAL A 564 24.38 6.18 2.55
C VAL A 564 23.11 6.51 3.33
N LEU A 565 21.95 5.98 2.93
CA LEU A 565 20.68 6.18 3.66
C LEU A 565 20.72 5.64 5.09
N ALA A 566 21.51 4.59 5.34
CA ALA A 566 21.67 3.94 6.63
C ALA A 566 22.76 4.56 7.53
N THR A 567 23.52 5.55 7.04
CA THR A 567 24.67 6.10 7.77
C THR A 567 24.58 7.64 7.81
N PRO A 568 24.07 8.22 8.91
CA PRO A 568 23.90 9.68 9.05
C PRO A 568 25.12 10.52 8.71
N ASP A 569 26.32 10.07 9.11
CA ASP A 569 27.58 10.77 8.82
C ASP A 569 27.92 10.88 7.32
N LEU A 570 27.26 10.11 6.45
CA LEU A 570 27.50 10.13 5.00
C LEU A 570 26.54 11.05 4.23
N TRP A 571 25.53 11.62 4.88
CA TRP A 571 24.49 12.38 4.18
C TRP A 571 25.03 13.66 3.52
N ASP A 572 25.97 14.35 4.17
CA ASP A 572 26.58 15.56 3.59
C ASP A 572 27.73 15.25 2.61
N ASP A 573 28.42 14.14 2.81
CA ASP A 573 29.67 13.83 2.11
C ASP A 573 29.46 13.13 0.75
N PHE A 574 28.33 12.44 0.58
CA PHE A 574 28.10 11.63 -0.61
C PHE A 574 27.17 12.33 -1.62
N PRO A 575 27.53 12.44 -2.92
CA PRO A 575 26.81 13.27 -3.89
C PRO A 575 25.48 12.67 -4.40
N LEU A 576 24.87 11.74 -3.65
CA LEU A 576 23.63 11.07 -4.03
C LEU A 576 22.51 12.07 -4.31
N TRP A 577 22.36 13.06 -3.43
CA TRP A 577 21.23 13.97 -3.45
C TRP A 577 21.19 14.88 -4.68
N GLN A 578 22.36 15.23 -5.22
CA GLN A 578 22.54 16.05 -6.43
C GLN A 578 22.02 15.35 -7.69
N THR A 579 21.89 14.03 -7.66
CA THR A 579 21.51 13.22 -8.83
C THR A 579 20.03 12.85 -8.86
N ARG A 580 19.24 13.31 -7.88
CA ARG A 580 17.79 13.05 -7.85
C ARG A 580 17.11 13.79 -8.99
N ARG A 581 16.38 13.05 -9.83
CA ARG A 581 15.71 13.58 -11.02
C ARG A 581 14.43 14.33 -10.68
N LYS A 582 14.08 15.21 -11.62
CA LYS A 582 12.78 15.85 -11.76
C LYS A 582 12.21 15.50 -13.12
N VAL A 583 10.97 15.02 -13.16
CA VAL A 583 10.36 14.53 -14.40
C VAL A 583 9.00 15.18 -14.59
N SER A 584 8.76 15.74 -15.77
CA SER A 584 7.49 16.39 -16.09
C SER A 584 6.73 15.71 -17.22
N PHE A 585 5.39 15.78 -17.16
CA PHE A 585 4.46 15.21 -18.12
C PHE A 585 3.38 16.25 -18.45
N GLU A 586 3.32 16.69 -19.70
CA GLU A 586 2.23 17.54 -20.18
C GLU A 586 0.99 16.70 -20.51
N LEU A 587 -0.16 17.17 -20.04
CA LEU A 587 -1.48 16.63 -20.38
C LEU A 587 -2.29 17.69 -21.09
N HIS A 588 -2.85 17.33 -22.24
CA HIS A 588 -3.79 18.17 -22.98
C HIS A 588 -5.24 17.80 -22.64
N GLU A 589 -6.18 18.40 -23.36
CA GLU A 589 -7.59 18.09 -23.27
C GLU A 589 -7.83 16.57 -23.36
N ASP A 590 -8.69 16.06 -22.49
CA ASP A 590 -9.07 14.64 -22.39
C ASP A 590 -7.92 13.66 -22.15
N GLN A 591 -6.79 14.12 -21.60
CA GLN A 591 -5.67 13.28 -21.18
C GLN A 591 -5.58 13.20 -19.65
N PHE A 592 -5.41 12.00 -19.14
CA PHE A 592 -5.35 11.70 -17.70
C PHE A 592 -4.05 10.97 -17.35
N PHE A 593 -3.46 11.26 -16.20
CA PHE A 593 -2.21 10.62 -15.76
C PHE A 593 -2.43 9.71 -14.55
N PRO A 594 -2.59 8.39 -14.77
CA PRO A 594 -2.68 7.43 -13.69
C PRO A 594 -1.32 6.94 -13.20
N MET A 595 -1.17 6.84 -11.89
CA MET A 595 -0.01 6.26 -11.23
C MET A 595 -0.43 5.10 -10.34
N GLY A 596 0.42 4.09 -10.20
CA GLY A 596 0.22 3.11 -9.15
C GLY A 596 0.73 3.64 -7.82
N ASP A 597 0.54 2.82 -6.81
CA ASP A 597 0.98 3.10 -5.44
C ASP A 597 2.47 2.67 -5.28
N ASN A 598 3.31 2.98 -6.27
CA ASN A 598 4.78 2.81 -6.33
C ASN A 598 5.41 1.44 -6.02
N SER A 599 4.68 0.36 -6.27
CA SER A 599 5.33 -0.94 -6.44
C SER A 599 6.25 -0.94 -7.67
N PRO A 600 7.45 -1.59 -7.65
CA PRO A 600 8.23 -1.89 -8.85
C PRO A 600 7.44 -2.65 -9.92
N GLU A 601 6.34 -3.32 -9.53
CA GLU A 601 5.43 -3.99 -10.45
C GLU A 601 4.46 -3.03 -11.17
N SER A 602 4.45 -1.75 -10.80
CA SER A 602 3.37 -0.84 -11.18
C SER A 602 3.29 -0.59 -12.68
N LEU A 603 4.41 -0.46 -13.39
CA LEU A 603 4.47 -0.11 -14.82
C LEU A 603 3.29 0.81 -15.21
N ASP A 604 3.24 1.99 -14.59
CA ASP A 604 2.20 3.00 -14.76
C ASP A 604 2.62 4.07 -15.78
N ALA A 605 1.84 5.15 -15.90
CA ALA A 605 1.97 6.15 -16.95
C ALA A 605 3.40 6.71 -17.10
N ARG A 606 4.16 6.79 -16.00
CA ARG A 606 5.59 7.16 -16.00
C ARG A 606 6.45 6.29 -16.91
N CYS A 607 6.15 5.00 -17.02
CA CYS A 607 7.01 4.01 -17.68
C CYS A 607 6.47 3.55 -19.04
N TRP A 608 5.32 4.06 -19.50
CA TRP A 608 4.67 3.54 -20.72
C TRP A 608 5.32 4.01 -22.01
N ALA A 609 5.78 5.26 -22.07
CA ALA A 609 6.39 5.80 -23.27
C ALA A 609 7.65 5.00 -23.68
N GLY A 610 7.73 4.58 -24.95
CA GLY A 610 8.84 3.79 -25.46
C GLY A 610 8.72 2.26 -25.24
N THR A 611 7.62 1.77 -24.66
CA THR A 611 7.37 0.32 -24.49
C THR A 611 7.03 -0.43 -25.79
N LYS A 612 6.93 0.28 -26.92
CA LYS A 612 6.69 -0.26 -28.28
C LYS A 612 7.53 -1.48 -28.65
N ARG A 613 8.76 -1.58 -28.13
CA ARG A 613 9.69 -2.69 -28.46
C ARG A 613 9.31 -4.05 -27.87
N ILE A 614 8.35 -4.12 -26.94
CA ILE A 614 8.13 -5.31 -26.11
C ILE A 614 6.92 -6.14 -26.57
N ALA A 615 5.91 -5.53 -27.18
CA ALA A 615 4.71 -6.23 -27.63
C ALA A 615 4.82 -6.68 -29.10
N ARG A 616 5.10 -7.98 -29.37
CA ARG A 616 5.00 -8.57 -30.71
C ARG A 616 3.52 -8.79 -31.08
N LEU A 617 2.81 -7.73 -31.45
CA LEU A 617 1.42 -7.84 -31.90
C LEU A 617 1.34 -8.20 -33.39
N PRO A 618 0.34 -9.01 -33.82
CA PRO A 618 0.10 -9.30 -35.24
C PRO A 618 -0.13 -8.02 -36.04
N GLU A 619 0.36 -7.97 -37.27
CA GLU A 619 0.41 -6.79 -38.13
C GLU A 619 -0.92 -6.03 -38.23
N ARG A 620 -2.04 -6.75 -38.38
CA ARG A 620 -3.40 -6.20 -38.45
C ARG A 620 -3.87 -5.39 -37.24
N PHE A 621 -3.18 -5.47 -36.11
CA PHE A 621 -3.51 -4.74 -34.88
C PHE A 621 -2.46 -3.69 -34.50
N ARG A 622 -1.34 -3.60 -35.22
CA ARG A 622 -0.20 -2.73 -34.84
C ARG A 622 -0.56 -1.26 -34.90
N ASP A 623 -1.23 -0.81 -35.97
CA ASP A 623 -1.46 0.62 -36.19
C ASP A 623 -2.38 1.24 -35.13
N GLN A 624 -3.43 0.52 -34.70
CA GLN A 624 -4.32 0.97 -33.63
C GLN A 624 -3.75 0.74 -32.22
N ALA A 625 -3.03 -0.36 -31.98
CA ALA A 625 -2.45 -0.64 -30.67
C ALA A 625 -1.25 0.24 -30.32
N TYR A 626 -0.57 0.81 -31.33
CA TYR A 626 0.59 1.68 -31.12
C TYR A 626 0.30 3.18 -31.19
N ALA A 627 -0.95 3.57 -31.46
CA ALA A 627 -1.35 4.98 -31.52
C ALA A 627 -0.95 5.76 -30.25
N PHE A 628 -0.98 5.08 -29.09
CA PHE A 628 -0.65 5.66 -27.78
C PHE A 628 0.56 5.00 -27.12
N ALA A 629 1.33 4.17 -27.83
CA ALA A 629 2.40 3.40 -27.20
C ALA A 629 3.66 4.22 -26.85
N ASP A 630 3.70 5.50 -27.25
CA ASP A 630 4.67 6.48 -26.76
C ASP A 630 4.04 7.51 -25.82
N ALA A 631 2.76 7.34 -25.47
CA ALA A 631 2.05 8.24 -24.56
C ALA A 631 2.25 7.81 -23.10
N SER A 632 2.49 8.79 -22.24
CA SER A 632 2.47 8.65 -20.78
C SER A 632 1.14 9.12 -20.19
N TYR A 633 0.02 8.94 -20.90
CA TYR A 633 -1.31 9.33 -20.44
C TYR A 633 -2.37 8.33 -20.91
N VAL A 634 -3.56 8.42 -20.31
CA VAL A 634 -4.77 7.70 -20.72
C VAL A 634 -5.73 8.70 -21.34
N PRO A 635 -6.13 8.54 -22.60
CA PRO A 635 -7.18 9.35 -23.18
C PRO A 635 -8.55 9.01 -22.58
N ARG A 636 -9.48 9.98 -22.53
CA ARG A 636 -10.81 9.84 -21.92
C ARG A 636 -11.58 8.61 -22.38
N ASP A 637 -11.53 8.29 -23.67
CA ASP A 637 -12.28 7.19 -24.30
C ASP A 637 -11.82 5.79 -23.81
N LEU A 638 -10.65 5.71 -23.19
CA LEU A 638 -10.13 4.48 -22.58
C LEU A 638 -10.51 4.34 -21.10
N LEU A 639 -11.10 5.36 -20.46
CA LEU A 639 -11.63 5.25 -19.11
C LEU A 639 -12.83 4.29 -19.08
N VAL A 640 -12.80 3.33 -18.16
CA VAL A 640 -13.85 2.32 -17.99
C VAL A 640 -14.76 2.66 -16.81
N GLY A 641 -14.21 3.12 -15.70
CA GLY A 641 -15.01 3.44 -14.51
C GLY A 641 -14.22 3.71 -13.24
N LYS A 642 -14.95 3.97 -12.14
CA LYS A 642 -14.40 4.23 -10.81
C LYS A 642 -14.48 2.97 -9.95
N ALA A 643 -13.37 2.57 -9.33
CA ALA A 643 -13.37 1.50 -8.35
C ALA A 643 -14.02 1.99 -7.05
N LEU A 644 -15.00 1.25 -6.53
CA LEU A 644 -15.81 1.70 -5.39
C LEU A 644 -15.52 0.95 -4.10
N VAL A 645 -15.42 -0.38 -4.16
CA VAL A 645 -15.36 -1.23 -2.97
C VAL A 645 -14.51 -2.46 -3.23
N VAL A 646 -13.68 -2.84 -2.26
CA VAL A 646 -13.10 -4.18 -2.16
C VAL A 646 -14.16 -5.09 -1.56
N PHE A 647 -14.62 -6.07 -2.34
CA PHE A 647 -15.66 -7.00 -1.93
C PHE A 647 -15.11 -8.41 -1.90
N TRP A 648 -15.58 -9.22 -0.95
CA TRP A 648 -15.18 -10.62 -0.83
C TRP A 648 -13.65 -10.84 -0.78
N PRO A 649 -12.94 -10.14 0.10
CA PRO A 649 -11.51 -10.32 0.28
C PRO A 649 -11.22 -11.71 0.83
N HIS A 650 -10.01 -12.19 0.55
CA HIS A 650 -9.52 -13.49 0.99
C HIS A 650 -9.58 -13.62 2.54
N PRO A 651 -9.99 -14.79 3.09
CA PRO A 651 -9.90 -15.08 4.52
C PRO A 651 -8.45 -15.08 5.03
N TRP A 652 -8.05 -14.05 5.76
CA TRP A 652 -6.80 -14.09 6.53
C TRP A 652 -7.06 -14.88 7.83
N ASN A 653 -6.22 -15.87 8.16
CA ASN A 653 -6.32 -16.68 9.39
C ASN A 653 -7.63 -17.45 9.66
N GLU A 654 -8.48 -17.71 8.66
CA GLU A 654 -9.71 -18.49 8.90
C GLU A 654 -9.62 -19.96 8.43
N PRO A 655 -10.07 -20.92 9.26
CA PRO A 655 -10.05 -22.35 8.95
C PRO A 655 -11.16 -22.78 7.98
N VAL A 656 -12.09 -21.89 7.62
CA VAL A 656 -13.21 -22.20 6.74
C VAL A 656 -12.87 -21.75 5.32
N PRO A 657 -12.56 -22.68 4.40
CA PRO A 657 -12.41 -22.30 3.00
C PRO A 657 -13.72 -21.65 2.54
N PHE A 658 -13.61 -20.52 1.85
CA PHE A 658 -14.71 -19.73 1.25
C PHE A 658 -15.41 -18.67 2.10
N TYR A 659 -15.07 -18.49 3.38
CA TYR A 659 -15.61 -17.36 4.15
C TYR A 659 -14.81 -16.08 3.87
N PRO A 660 -15.43 -14.93 3.58
CA PRO A 660 -14.68 -13.72 3.27
C PRO A 660 -14.26 -12.98 4.54
N ASN A 661 -13.10 -12.32 4.52
CA ASN A 661 -12.66 -11.50 5.64
C ASN A 661 -13.45 -10.18 5.68
N PHE A 662 -14.52 -10.12 6.48
CA PHE A 662 -15.38 -8.93 6.57
C PHE A 662 -14.66 -7.67 7.05
N SER A 663 -13.57 -7.77 7.83
CA SER A 663 -12.81 -6.58 8.25
C SER A 663 -12.04 -5.93 7.10
N ARG A 664 -11.78 -6.68 6.03
CA ARG A 664 -11.13 -6.18 4.79
C ARG A 664 -12.13 -5.64 3.77
N PHE A 665 -13.45 -5.77 3.99
CA PHE A 665 -14.43 -5.06 3.17
C PHE A 665 -14.32 -3.57 3.46
N ARG A 666 -14.06 -2.78 2.42
CA ARG A 666 -13.92 -1.33 2.56
C ARG A 666 -14.24 -0.61 1.27
N LEU A 667 -14.71 0.63 1.43
CA LEU A 667 -14.74 1.59 0.33
C LEU A 667 -13.31 1.89 -0.08
N ILE A 668 -13.11 2.02 -1.39
CA ILE A 668 -11.83 2.41 -1.95
C ILE A 668 -11.71 3.93 -1.81
N ARG A 669 -10.66 4.36 -1.12
CA ARG A 669 -10.26 5.75 -0.97
C ARG A 669 -8.96 5.97 -1.76
#